data_AF-A0A954RG65-F1
#
_entry.id   AF-A0A954RG65-F1
#
_cell.length_a   1.000
_cell.length_b   1.000
_cell.length_c   1.000
_cell.angle_alpha   90.00
_cell.angle_beta   90.00
_cell.angle_gamma   90.00
#
_symmetry.space_group_name_H-M   'P 1'
#
loop_
_entity.id
_entity.type
_entity.pdbx_description
1 polymer ?
#
loop_
_entity_poly.entity_id
_entity_poly.type
_entity_poly.pdbx_seq_one_letter_code
_entity_poly.pdbx_strand_id
1 'polypeptide(L)'
;MPTSISTNFLRVPALLITVFGVIGALYFGKELLLPLALASLLSFLLTPLVKYLDRLGIPRVMGVVLVVAAVFTSLGGLGWVVTGQLINLSDNLPQYRGNLIEKARALHHVAGDRLTKATETLDDIREELAKEGDEKTADAASAEERLKPTSKGLWERLTETVGSDTVGLSDSNERAVEVRVVELPPSPLAQIEDWLGPLVAPLSTAGVVIVLVIFMLIGREDLRDRILLLVGRRHLQATTEALDDATTRLSKYLRMQLLINASYGGLVALGLYVIGLPNALLWGVLATMLRFLPYLGPWLAAIMPIALSLAVFDSWMFPVMTMGLFVVLELIVNNIFEPYLYGSSIGVSSLGIIVAAIFWTWLWGPVGLVLAMPLTVCMVVMGNYMPSLRFLSILMSDKTQLGADIRHYQRVLAMDGDEADEIADAFTREYTFGETYDQILIPSLSMLGADLQSGQLRDEQEEFGLGLLKEYAAEDERDIRRAREKDTLVLESRPAHHDSIVCFPANDEIDQRAGELLRNLLLERGLEMTVASTERLASERIDDVKRHETRVVVISAMQASSSRHARYLVKRLRAACPDITIIVGLWGQGAGGERTRERVLSSGATDVAFELATAVSQVECRLRLTTGPTARSSADATPAVA
;
A
#
# COMPACT_ATOMS: atom_id res chain seq x y z
N MET A 1 35.68 -22.12 -6.07
CA MET A 1 34.44 -22.88 -6.34
C MET A 1 33.34 -22.37 -5.41
N PRO A 2 32.19 -21.91 -5.94
CA PRO A 2 31.22 -21.15 -5.16
C PRO A 2 30.26 -22.09 -4.43
N THR A 3 30.26 -22.05 -3.09
CA THR A 3 29.33 -22.81 -2.23
C THR A 3 28.08 -22.00 -1.83
N SER A 4 27.94 -20.74 -2.27
CA SER A 4 26.81 -19.88 -1.87
C SER A 4 25.51 -20.13 -2.67
N ILE A 5 25.60 -20.69 -3.89
CA ILE A 5 24.45 -20.86 -4.79
C ILE A 5 23.47 -21.95 -4.29
N SER A 6 23.96 -22.96 -3.56
CA SER A 6 23.15 -24.08 -3.06
C SER A 6 22.16 -23.69 -1.95
N THR A 7 22.49 -22.69 -1.12
CA THR A 7 21.66 -22.34 0.04
C THR A 7 20.38 -21.59 -0.33
N ASN A 8 20.36 -20.82 -1.42
CA ASN A 8 19.15 -20.13 -1.88
C ASN A 8 18.18 -21.07 -2.61
N PHE A 9 18.68 -22.11 -3.28
CA PHE A 9 17.85 -23.06 -4.02
C PHE A 9 16.94 -23.91 -3.12
N LEU A 10 17.35 -24.21 -1.88
CA LEU A 10 16.50 -24.89 -0.89
C LEU A 10 15.58 -23.94 -0.11
N ARG A 11 15.91 -22.64 -0.01
CA ARG A 11 15.13 -21.67 0.78
C ARG A 11 13.80 -21.31 0.13
N VAL A 12 13.79 -21.13 -1.20
CA VAL A 12 12.57 -20.79 -1.94
C VAL A 12 11.49 -21.87 -1.83
N PRO A 13 11.75 -23.17 -2.07
CA PRO A 13 10.72 -24.20 -1.92
C PRO A 13 10.28 -24.37 -0.45
N ALA A 14 11.19 -24.25 0.52
CA ALA A 14 10.82 -24.30 1.94
C ALA A 14 9.88 -23.14 2.33
N LEU A 15 10.13 -21.94 1.81
CA LEU A 15 9.26 -20.78 2.00
C LEU A 15 7.89 -20.99 1.34
N LEU A 16 7.84 -21.50 0.12
CA LEU A 16 6.58 -21.82 -0.56
C LEU A 16 5.77 -22.86 0.23
N ILE A 17 6.39 -23.96 0.66
CA ILE A 17 5.73 -24.98 1.48
C ILE A 17 5.18 -24.38 2.77
N THR A 18 5.95 -23.50 3.42
CA THR A 18 5.50 -22.82 4.64
C THR A 18 4.28 -21.93 4.36
N VAL A 19 4.32 -21.13 3.28
CA VAL A 19 3.21 -20.25 2.89
C VAL A 19 1.96 -21.05 2.55
N PHE A 20 2.06 -22.08 1.71
CA PHE A 20 0.93 -22.94 1.38
C PHE A 20 0.40 -23.71 2.59
N GLY A 21 1.29 -24.15 3.49
CA GLY A 21 0.92 -24.78 4.75
C GLY A 21 0.12 -23.85 5.66
N VAL A 22 0.54 -22.58 5.78
CA VAL A 22 -0.20 -21.56 6.55
C VAL A 22 -1.56 -21.26 5.91
N ILE A 23 -1.62 -21.09 4.59
CA ILE A 23 -2.89 -20.86 3.87
C ILE A 23 -3.84 -22.05 4.06
N GLY A 24 -3.33 -23.28 3.94
CA GLY A 24 -4.10 -24.50 4.19
C GLY A 24 -4.63 -24.55 5.62
N ALA A 25 -3.79 -24.25 6.61
CA ALA A 25 -4.20 -24.20 8.02
C ALA A 25 -5.29 -23.13 8.27
N LEU A 26 -5.18 -21.96 7.64
CA LEU A 26 -6.18 -20.89 7.73
C LEU A 26 -7.52 -21.27 7.07
N TYR A 27 -7.46 -22.02 5.95
CA TYR A 27 -8.65 -22.47 5.23
C TYR A 27 -9.40 -23.57 6.00
N PHE A 28 -8.69 -24.61 6.45
CA PHE A 28 -9.29 -25.70 7.22
C PHE A 28 -9.68 -25.26 8.65
N GLY A 29 -8.94 -24.33 9.25
CA GLY A 29 -9.22 -23.79 10.57
C GLY A 29 -10.34 -22.76 10.64
N LYS A 30 -11.00 -22.42 9.51
CA LYS A 30 -11.97 -21.32 9.43
C LYS A 30 -13.11 -21.41 10.47
N GLU A 31 -13.57 -22.61 10.81
CA GLU A 31 -14.65 -22.80 11.80
C GLU A 31 -14.27 -22.30 13.20
N LEU A 32 -12.99 -22.40 13.56
CA LEU A 32 -12.45 -21.88 14.82
C LEU A 32 -11.96 -20.44 14.68
N LEU A 33 -11.30 -20.14 13.56
CA LEU A 33 -10.64 -18.86 13.32
C LEU A 33 -11.64 -17.73 13.06
N LEU A 34 -12.77 -18.00 12.39
CA LEU A 34 -13.77 -16.96 12.09
C LEU A 34 -14.39 -16.37 13.36
N PRO A 35 -14.90 -17.16 14.33
CA PRO A 35 -15.40 -16.61 15.58
C PRO A 35 -14.33 -15.83 16.35
N LEU A 36 -13.08 -16.32 16.36
CA LEU A 36 -11.97 -15.65 17.04
C LEU A 36 -11.60 -14.33 16.37
N ALA A 37 -11.54 -14.29 15.03
CA ALA A 37 -11.25 -13.10 14.26
C ALA A 37 -12.34 -12.04 14.45
N LEU A 38 -13.62 -12.43 14.33
CA LEU A 38 -14.76 -11.54 14.59
C LEU A 38 -14.75 -11.04 16.04
N ALA A 39 -14.48 -11.91 17.01
CA ALA A 39 -14.44 -11.53 18.41
C ALA A 39 -13.28 -10.57 18.72
N SER A 40 -12.10 -10.81 18.15
CA SER A 40 -10.95 -9.91 18.31
C SER A 40 -11.23 -8.53 17.71
N LEU A 41 -11.82 -8.49 16.50
CA LEU A 41 -12.23 -7.27 15.82
C LEU A 41 -13.25 -6.48 16.64
N LEU A 42 -14.31 -7.15 17.11
CA LEU A 42 -15.36 -6.52 17.89
C LEU A 42 -14.85 -6.08 19.27
N SER A 43 -13.97 -6.86 19.89
CA SER A 43 -13.28 -6.48 21.14
C SER A 43 -12.46 -5.20 20.94
N PHE A 44 -11.72 -5.05 19.85
CA PHE A 44 -11.00 -3.81 19.54
C PHE A 44 -11.92 -2.61 19.31
N LEU A 45 -13.09 -2.82 18.70
CA LEU A 45 -14.10 -1.79 18.52
C LEU A 45 -14.75 -1.35 19.85
N LEU A 46 -15.03 -2.29 20.75
CA LEU A 46 -15.70 -2.05 22.03
C LEU A 46 -14.74 -1.59 23.14
N THR A 47 -13.45 -1.91 23.03
CA THR A 47 -12.41 -1.50 23.98
C THR A 47 -12.43 -0.01 24.34
N PRO A 48 -12.49 0.96 23.38
CA PRO A 48 -12.55 2.37 23.76
C PRO A 48 -13.79 2.71 24.59
N LEU A 49 -14.95 2.08 24.35
CA LEU A 49 -16.14 2.28 25.17
C LEU A 49 -15.95 1.74 26.59
N VAL A 50 -15.38 0.53 26.72
CA VAL A 50 -15.08 -0.05 28.03
C VAL A 50 -14.05 0.80 28.80
N LYS A 51 -12.99 1.26 28.13
CA LYS A 51 -11.98 2.17 28.73
C LYS A 51 -12.60 3.50 29.17
N TYR A 52 -13.59 4.00 28.43
CA TYR A 52 -14.31 5.21 28.81
C TYR A 52 -15.12 5.02 30.10
N LEU A 53 -15.82 3.89 30.25
CA LEU A 53 -16.53 3.55 31.49
C LEU A 53 -15.58 3.28 32.67
N ASP A 54 -14.43 2.68 32.41
CA ASP A 54 -13.36 2.46 33.40
C ASP A 54 -12.83 3.80 33.93
N ARG A 55 -12.65 4.81 33.06
CA ARG A 55 -12.31 6.19 33.45
C ARG A 55 -13.40 6.89 34.27
N LEU A 56 -14.66 6.48 34.12
CA LEU A 56 -15.78 6.94 34.95
C LEU A 56 -15.84 6.23 36.32
N GLY A 57 -14.88 5.33 36.61
CA GLY A 57 -14.77 4.61 37.88
C GLY A 57 -15.59 3.31 37.96
N ILE A 58 -16.16 2.84 36.85
CA ILE A 58 -16.91 1.58 36.81
C ILE A 58 -15.92 0.41 36.73
N PRO A 59 -16.00 -0.59 37.63
CA PRO A 59 -15.13 -1.77 37.57
C PRO A 59 -15.20 -2.44 36.19
N ARG A 60 -14.04 -2.78 35.63
CA ARG A 60 -13.92 -3.26 34.25
C ARG A 60 -14.92 -4.36 33.86
N VAL A 61 -15.14 -5.35 34.72
CA VAL A 61 -16.12 -6.44 34.46
C VAL A 61 -17.53 -5.89 34.28
N MET A 62 -17.96 -4.95 35.15
CA MET A 62 -19.26 -4.28 35.02
C MET A 62 -19.30 -3.40 33.76
N GLY A 63 -18.20 -2.72 33.44
CA GLY A 63 -18.08 -1.94 32.20
C GLY A 63 -18.26 -2.80 30.95
N VAL A 64 -17.65 -4.00 30.91
CA VAL A 64 -17.83 -4.96 29.81
C VAL A 64 -19.28 -5.43 29.72
N VAL A 65 -19.87 -5.86 30.84
CA VAL A 65 -21.27 -6.31 30.87
C VAL A 65 -22.22 -5.22 30.38
N LEU A 66 -22.02 -3.97 30.82
CA LEU A 66 -22.85 -2.83 30.42
C LEU A 66 -22.70 -2.52 28.93
N VAL A 67 -21.48 -2.50 28.39
CA VAL A 67 -21.24 -2.27 26.96
C VAL A 67 -21.87 -3.38 26.12
N VAL A 68 -21.67 -4.65 26.50
CA VAL A 68 -22.26 -5.78 25.78
C VAL A 68 -23.79 -5.72 25.85
N ALA A 69 -24.37 -5.46 27.01
CA ALA A 69 -25.82 -5.28 27.17
C ALA A 69 -26.35 -4.12 26.31
N ALA A 70 -25.62 -2.99 26.23
CA ALA A 70 -25.98 -1.88 25.37
C ALA A 70 -25.95 -2.25 23.88
N VAL A 71 -24.93 -3.00 23.44
CA VAL A 71 -24.84 -3.52 22.07
C VAL A 71 -26.02 -4.44 21.77
N PHE A 72 -26.32 -5.40 22.64
CA PHE A 72 -27.49 -6.29 22.47
C PHE A 72 -28.81 -5.52 22.43
N THR A 73 -28.98 -4.55 23.31
CA THR A 73 -30.18 -3.70 23.34
C THR A 73 -30.31 -2.92 22.03
N SER A 74 -29.20 -2.39 21.50
CA SER A 74 -29.20 -1.66 20.23
C SER A 74 -29.51 -2.58 19.04
N LEU A 75 -28.89 -3.76 18.95
CA LEU A 75 -29.12 -4.72 17.86
C LEU A 75 -30.53 -5.31 17.92
N GLY A 76 -31.00 -5.67 19.11
CA GLY A 76 -32.36 -6.14 19.33
C GLY A 76 -33.40 -5.08 19.01
N GLY A 77 -33.15 -3.82 19.39
CA GLY A 77 -34.01 -2.68 19.04
C GLY A 77 -34.06 -2.44 17.53
N LEU A 78 -32.91 -2.45 16.85
CA LEU A 78 -32.85 -2.33 15.39
C LEU A 78 -33.56 -3.49 14.70
N GLY A 79 -33.33 -4.73 15.13
CA GLY A 79 -34.01 -5.92 14.62
C GLY A 79 -35.52 -5.84 14.78
N TRP A 80 -35.99 -5.40 15.95
CA TRP A 80 -37.42 -5.18 16.21
C TRP A 80 -38.03 -4.14 15.26
N VAL A 81 -37.35 -3.01 15.05
CA VAL A 81 -37.80 -1.98 14.09
C VAL A 81 -37.86 -2.54 12.67
N VAL A 82 -36.84 -3.27 12.24
CA VAL A 82 -36.76 -3.89 10.92
C VAL A 82 -37.90 -4.90 10.72
N THR A 83 -38.10 -5.83 11.66
CA THR A 83 -39.17 -6.83 11.60
C THR A 83 -40.54 -6.16 11.57
N GLY A 84 -40.78 -5.17 12.43
CA GLY A 84 -42.05 -4.44 12.43
C GLY A 84 -42.36 -3.76 11.10
N GLN A 85 -41.36 -3.13 10.47
CA GLN A 85 -41.53 -2.50 9.16
C GLN A 85 -41.64 -3.50 8.01
N LEU A 86 -40.98 -4.66 8.12
CA LEU A 86 -41.08 -5.72 7.10
C LEU A 86 -42.46 -6.36 7.10
N ILE A 87 -43.04 -6.59 8.29
CA ILE A 87 -44.43 -7.07 8.43
C ILE A 87 -45.39 -6.04 7.83
N ASN A 88 -45.23 -4.75 8.17
CA ASN A 88 -46.03 -3.68 7.58
C ASN A 88 -45.92 -3.63 6.05
N LEU A 89 -44.73 -3.85 5.49
CA LEU A 89 -44.55 -3.93 4.05
C LEU A 89 -45.27 -5.13 3.45
N SER A 90 -45.20 -6.29 4.11
CA SER A 90 -45.86 -7.53 3.65
C SER A 90 -47.37 -7.39 3.59
N ASP A 91 -47.97 -6.79 4.62
CA ASP A 91 -49.41 -6.53 4.69
C ASP A 91 -49.88 -5.58 3.57
N ASN A 92 -49.01 -4.66 3.17
CA ASN A 92 -49.25 -3.68 2.11
C ASN A 92 -48.81 -4.15 0.70
N LEU A 93 -48.25 -5.35 0.53
CA LEU A 93 -47.87 -5.84 -0.81
C LEU A 93 -49.05 -6.03 -1.79
N PRO A 94 -50.23 -6.53 -1.37
CA PRO A 94 -51.35 -6.74 -2.29
C PRO A 94 -51.80 -5.47 -3.01
N GLN A 95 -51.76 -4.31 -2.34
CA GLN A 95 -52.14 -3.02 -2.94
C GLN A 95 -51.15 -2.52 -4.01
N TYR A 96 -49.87 -2.89 -3.93
CA TYR A 96 -48.85 -2.43 -4.89
C TYR A 96 -48.77 -3.25 -6.18
N ARG A 97 -49.44 -4.41 -6.24
CA ARG A 97 -49.41 -5.31 -7.42
C ARG A 97 -49.95 -4.66 -8.69
N GLY A 98 -50.97 -3.81 -8.58
CA GLY A 98 -51.60 -3.14 -9.74
C GLY A 98 -50.60 -2.26 -10.50
N ASN A 99 -49.91 -1.40 -9.77
CA ASN A 99 -48.93 -0.45 -10.32
C ASN A 99 -47.72 -1.16 -10.95
N LEU A 100 -47.28 -2.28 -10.37
CA LEU A 100 -46.20 -3.11 -10.93
C LEU A 100 -46.57 -3.68 -12.30
N ILE A 101 -47.80 -4.21 -12.45
CA ILE A 101 -48.27 -4.80 -13.71
C ILE A 101 -48.44 -3.71 -14.78
N GLU A 102 -48.96 -2.55 -14.40
CA GLU A 102 -49.15 -1.43 -15.32
C GLU A 102 -47.82 -0.88 -15.84
N LYS A 103 -46.83 -0.64 -14.97
CA LYS A 103 -45.50 -0.21 -15.40
C LYS A 103 -44.75 -1.26 -16.21
N ALA A 104 -44.87 -2.55 -15.86
CA ALA A 104 -44.30 -3.63 -16.65
C ALA A 104 -44.87 -3.65 -18.09
N ARG A 105 -46.18 -3.42 -18.24
CA ARG A 105 -46.85 -3.32 -19.54
C ARG A 105 -46.41 -2.07 -20.32
N ALA A 106 -46.28 -0.92 -19.64
CA ALA A 106 -45.80 0.31 -20.25
C ALA A 106 -44.34 0.18 -20.75
N LEU A 107 -43.46 -0.46 -19.97
CA LEU A 107 -42.08 -0.71 -20.38
C LEU A 107 -41.99 -1.69 -21.54
N HIS A 108 -42.82 -2.74 -21.53
CA HIS A 108 -42.89 -3.72 -22.61
C HIS A 108 -43.43 -3.12 -23.91
N HIS A 109 -44.37 -2.16 -23.86
CA HIS A 109 -44.80 -1.42 -25.04
C HIS A 109 -43.70 -0.53 -25.62
N VAL A 110 -42.91 0.17 -24.80
CA VAL A 110 -41.82 1.04 -25.27
C VAL A 110 -40.64 0.22 -25.82
N ALA A 111 -40.28 -0.89 -25.15
CA ALA A 111 -39.25 -1.81 -25.63
C ALA A 111 -39.73 -2.55 -26.89
N GLY A 112 -40.99 -2.99 -26.90
CA GLY A 112 -41.66 -3.64 -28.01
C GLY A 112 -41.69 -2.76 -29.25
N ASP A 113 -42.18 -1.52 -29.15
CA ASP A 113 -42.33 -0.58 -30.28
C ASP A 113 -40.99 -0.19 -30.93
N ARG A 114 -39.90 -0.16 -30.14
CA ARG A 114 -38.54 0.04 -30.66
C ARG A 114 -37.95 -1.23 -31.26
N LEU A 115 -38.26 -2.40 -30.70
CA LEU A 115 -37.86 -3.68 -31.29
C LEU A 115 -38.58 -3.93 -32.61
N THR A 116 -39.89 -3.66 -32.70
CA THR A 116 -40.67 -3.80 -33.94
C THR A 116 -40.19 -2.85 -35.02
N LYS A 117 -39.90 -1.59 -34.68
CA LYS A 117 -39.30 -0.64 -35.63
C LYS A 117 -37.91 -1.09 -36.09
N ALA A 118 -37.10 -1.65 -35.20
CA ALA A 118 -35.79 -2.19 -35.59
C ALA A 118 -35.91 -3.42 -36.50
N THR A 119 -36.89 -4.30 -36.25
CA THR A 119 -37.16 -5.46 -37.12
C THR A 119 -37.77 -5.05 -38.46
N GLU A 120 -38.68 -4.07 -38.49
CA GLU A 120 -39.22 -3.52 -39.74
C GLU A 120 -38.13 -2.86 -40.57
N THR A 121 -37.22 -2.08 -39.96
CA THR A 121 -36.07 -1.53 -40.70
C THR A 121 -35.11 -2.60 -41.21
N LEU A 122 -34.98 -3.73 -40.50
CA LEU A 122 -34.17 -4.86 -40.95
C LEU A 122 -34.84 -5.62 -42.09
N ASP A 123 -36.17 -5.73 -42.07
CA ASP A 123 -36.94 -6.34 -43.15
C ASP A 123 -36.99 -5.42 -44.39
N ASP A 124 -37.10 -4.11 -44.22
CA ASP A 124 -37.01 -3.12 -45.30
C ASP A 124 -35.60 -3.13 -45.96
N ILE A 125 -34.54 -3.19 -45.15
CA ILE A 125 -33.16 -3.34 -45.66
C ILE A 125 -33.00 -4.69 -46.37
N ARG A 126 -33.62 -5.76 -45.86
CA ARG A 126 -33.59 -7.08 -46.51
C ARG A 126 -34.36 -7.10 -47.82
N GLU A 127 -35.45 -6.34 -47.92
CA GLU A 127 -36.26 -6.19 -49.13
C GLU A 127 -35.58 -5.29 -50.17
N GLU A 128 -34.86 -4.24 -49.75
CA GLU A 128 -33.97 -3.44 -50.61
C GLU A 128 -32.77 -4.26 -51.11
N LEU A 129 -32.14 -5.05 -50.24
CA LEU A 129 -31.05 -5.97 -50.62
C LEU A 129 -31.54 -7.10 -51.54
N ALA A 130 -32.79 -7.53 -51.41
CA ALA A 130 -33.40 -8.50 -52.32
C ALA A 130 -33.74 -7.88 -53.69
N LYS A 131 -34.02 -6.57 -53.75
CA LYS A 131 -34.21 -5.82 -55.00
C LYS A 131 -32.90 -5.46 -55.71
N GLU A 132 -31.80 -5.28 -54.98
CA GLU A 132 -30.46 -5.11 -55.56
C GLU A 132 -29.77 -6.43 -55.95
N GLY A 133 -30.24 -7.58 -55.43
CA GLY A 133 -29.67 -8.90 -55.70
C GLY A 133 -30.09 -9.57 -57.01
N ASP A 134 -31.04 -9.01 -57.76
CA ASP A 134 -31.65 -9.70 -58.93
C ASP A 134 -30.92 -9.46 -60.27
N GLU A 135 -29.69 -8.93 -60.28
CA GLU A 135 -28.90 -8.79 -61.51
C GLU A 135 -27.52 -9.49 -61.51
N LYS A 136 -27.16 -10.21 -60.44
CA LYS A 136 -25.96 -11.07 -60.46
C LYS A 136 -26.03 -12.08 -59.33
N THR A 137 -26.39 -13.32 -59.67
CA THR A 137 -25.66 -14.58 -59.34
C THR A 137 -26.50 -15.77 -59.84
N ALA A 138 -26.60 -15.93 -61.16
CA ALA A 138 -26.79 -17.25 -61.76
C ALA A 138 -25.40 -17.83 -61.97
N ASP A 139 -24.84 -18.44 -60.92
CA ASP A 139 -23.73 -19.42 -60.96
C ASP A 139 -23.06 -19.48 -59.57
N ALA A 140 -23.62 -20.30 -58.68
CA ALA A 140 -22.90 -20.97 -57.58
C ALA A 140 -23.82 -21.92 -56.77
N ALA A 141 -24.92 -22.41 -57.36
CA ALA A 141 -25.71 -23.50 -56.79
C ALA A 141 -25.00 -24.85 -57.06
N SER A 142 -23.81 -25.04 -56.50
CA SER A 142 -23.05 -26.28 -56.56
C SER A 142 -21.97 -26.25 -55.48
N ALA A 143 -22.36 -26.64 -54.26
CA ALA A 143 -21.53 -27.18 -53.17
C ALA A 143 -21.90 -26.60 -51.79
N GLU A 144 -23.09 -26.90 -51.28
CA GLU A 144 -23.26 -27.16 -49.84
C GLU A 144 -24.52 -27.97 -49.51
N GLU A 145 -24.87 -28.90 -50.39
CA GLU A 145 -25.81 -29.98 -50.09
C GLU A 145 -25.07 -31.12 -49.37
N ARG A 146 -24.59 -30.88 -48.15
CA ARG A 146 -24.08 -31.93 -47.24
C ARG A 146 -24.20 -31.46 -45.80
N LEU A 147 -25.35 -31.79 -45.18
CA LEU A 147 -25.61 -32.16 -43.78
C LEU A 147 -27.00 -31.69 -43.30
N LYS A 148 -28.02 -32.46 -43.67
CA LYS A 148 -29.21 -32.68 -42.82
C LYS A 148 -29.58 -34.16 -42.93
N PRO A 149 -29.53 -34.96 -41.85
CA PRO A 149 -30.25 -36.22 -41.82
C PRO A 149 -31.66 -35.98 -41.28
N THR A 150 -32.60 -36.10 -42.19
CA THR A 150 -34.01 -36.38 -41.92
C THR A 150 -34.14 -37.83 -41.46
N SER A 151 -34.58 -38.09 -40.23
CA SER A 151 -35.10 -39.41 -39.85
C SER A 151 -36.26 -39.26 -38.85
N LYS A 152 -37.39 -38.78 -39.35
CA LYS A 152 -38.68 -38.74 -38.64
C LYS A 152 -39.62 -39.85 -39.13
N GLY A 153 -39.12 -41.09 -39.27
CA GLY A 153 -39.89 -42.16 -39.92
C GLY A 153 -39.58 -43.60 -39.52
N LEU A 154 -38.81 -43.84 -38.45
CA LEU A 154 -38.49 -45.21 -37.99
C LEU A 154 -39.32 -45.63 -36.76
N TRP A 155 -39.60 -44.70 -35.84
CA TRP A 155 -40.30 -45.00 -34.58
C TRP A 155 -41.80 -45.19 -34.75
N GLU A 156 -42.40 -44.47 -35.71
CA GLU A 156 -43.85 -44.54 -36.01
C GLU A 156 -44.24 -45.83 -36.75
N ARG A 157 -43.27 -46.48 -37.43
CA ARG A 157 -43.46 -47.77 -38.12
C ARG A 157 -43.23 -48.98 -37.23
N LEU A 158 -42.60 -48.82 -36.06
CA LEU A 158 -42.33 -49.92 -35.13
C LEU A 158 -43.52 -50.22 -34.20
N THR A 159 -44.44 -49.27 -34.03
CA THR A 159 -45.64 -49.44 -33.21
C THR A 159 -46.83 -50.05 -33.95
N GLU A 160 -46.74 -50.20 -35.27
CA GLU A 160 -47.84 -50.69 -36.11
C GLU A 160 -47.70 -52.18 -36.50
N THR A 161 -46.56 -52.83 -36.18
CA THR A 161 -46.23 -54.20 -36.64
C THR A 161 -46.05 -55.23 -35.51
N VAL A 162 -46.79 -55.12 -34.41
CA VAL A 162 -47.00 -56.28 -33.50
C VAL A 162 -48.49 -56.38 -33.19
N GLY A 163 -49.22 -57.00 -34.11
CA GLY A 163 -50.54 -57.54 -33.84
C GLY A 163 -50.41 -58.96 -33.29
N SER A 164 -51.25 -59.30 -32.31
CA SER A 164 -51.80 -60.64 -32.21
C SER A 164 -53.08 -60.62 -31.40
N ASP A 165 -54.19 -60.83 -32.10
CA ASP A 165 -55.47 -61.24 -31.56
C ASP A 165 -55.32 -62.44 -30.62
N THR A 166 -55.84 -62.32 -29.39
CA THR A 166 -56.44 -63.47 -28.70
C THR A 166 -57.73 -63.03 -28.00
N VAL A 167 -58.76 -63.85 -28.24
CA VAL A 167 -60.15 -63.73 -27.81
C VAL A 167 -60.26 -63.88 -26.29
N GLY A 168 -61.27 -63.20 -25.73
CA GLY A 168 -61.50 -62.94 -24.32
C GLY A 168 -61.37 -64.09 -23.33
N LEU A 169 -60.86 -63.73 -22.15
CA LEU A 169 -61.33 -64.20 -20.85
C LEU A 169 -61.30 -63.03 -19.86
N SER A 170 -62.38 -62.95 -19.08
CA SER A 170 -62.65 -61.98 -18.03
C SER A 170 -61.61 -62.00 -16.90
N ASP A 171 -61.57 -60.87 -16.19
CA ASP A 171 -61.07 -60.69 -14.81
C ASP A 171 -59.57 -60.69 -14.54
N SER A 172 -58.94 -59.52 -14.69
CA SER A 172 -58.40 -58.75 -13.56
C SER A 172 -57.73 -57.49 -14.08
N ASN A 173 -58.52 -56.41 -14.17
CA ASN A 173 -58.00 -55.06 -14.37
C ASN A 173 -57.33 -54.59 -13.08
N GLU A 174 -56.09 -55.05 -12.84
CA GLU A 174 -55.17 -54.36 -11.94
C GLU A 174 -54.82 -53.03 -12.59
N ARG A 175 -55.72 -52.05 -12.39
CA ARG A 175 -55.40 -50.65 -12.55
C ARG A 175 -54.20 -50.40 -11.65
N ALA A 176 -53.03 -50.19 -12.25
CA ALA A 176 -51.93 -49.54 -11.56
C ALA A 176 -52.48 -48.22 -10.99
N VAL A 177 -52.77 -48.22 -9.70
CA VAL A 177 -53.13 -47.02 -8.97
C VAL A 177 -51.88 -46.18 -8.97
N GLU A 178 -51.93 -44.99 -9.57
CA GLU A 178 -50.90 -43.99 -9.39
C GLU A 178 -50.84 -43.71 -7.89
N VAL A 179 -49.82 -44.26 -7.22
CA VAL A 179 -49.53 -43.95 -5.83
C VAL A 179 -49.02 -42.52 -5.82
N ARG A 180 -49.95 -41.58 -5.78
CA ARG A 180 -49.65 -40.23 -5.30
C ARG A 180 -49.19 -40.42 -3.87
N VAL A 181 -47.87 -40.36 -3.68
CA VAL A 181 -47.30 -40.17 -2.35
C VAL A 181 -47.91 -38.87 -1.85
N VAL A 182 -48.94 -38.99 -1.03
CA VAL A 182 -49.40 -37.89 -0.21
C VAL A 182 -48.27 -37.70 0.77
N GLU A 183 -47.32 -36.83 0.43
CA GLU A 183 -46.39 -36.29 1.40
C GLU A 183 -47.26 -35.83 2.57
N LEU A 184 -47.12 -36.48 3.73
CA LEU A 184 -47.81 -36.01 4.92
C LEU A 184 -47.48 -34.52 5.04
N PRO A 185 -48.46 -33.63 5.32
CA PRO A 185 -48.19 -32.22 5.49
C PRO A 185 -46.99 -32.10 6.44
N PRO A 186 -45.93 -31.37 6.04
CA PRO A 186 -44.68 -31.39 6.78
C PRO A 186 -45.02 -31.12 8.23
N SER A 187 -44.55 -32.00 9.12
CA SER A 187 -44.88 -31.89 10.54
C SER A 187 -44.65 -30.44 10.99
N PRO A 188 -45.48 -29.86 11.86
CA PRO A 188 -45.31 -28.47 12.29
C PRO A 188 -43.88 -28.16 12.77
N LEU A 189 -43.17 -29.16 13.29
CA LEU A 189 -41.75 -29.11 13.64
C LEU A 189 -40.82 -29.01 12.41
N ALA A 190 -41.06 -29.78 11.35
CA ALA A 190 -40.27 -29.72 10.11
C ALA A 190 -40.42 -28.36 9.39
N GLN A 191 -41.62 -27.77 9.38
CA GLN A 191 -41.82 -26.43 8.80
C GLN A 191 -41.07 -25.35 9.59
N ILE A 192 -41.02 -25.48 10.92
CA ILE A 192 -40.26 -24.58 11.79
C ILE A 192 -38.75 -24.75 11.52
N GLU A 193 -38.26 -25.98 11.38
CA GLU A 193 -36.86 -26.27 11.06
C GLU A 193 -36.44 -25.72 9.69
N ASP A 194 -37.29 -25.84 8.66
CA ASP A 194 -37.00 -25.30 7.33
C ASP A 194 -36.92 -23.76 7.32
N TRP A 195 -37.72 -23.08 8.15
CA TRP A 195 -37.73 -21.62 8.25
C TRP A 195 -36.61 -21.07 9.14
N LEU A 196 -36.29 -21.77 10.23
CA LEU A 196 -35.24 -21.38 11.18
C LEU A 196 -33.85 -21.88 10.78
N GLY A 197 -33.75 -22.95 9.99
CA GLY A 197 -32.48 -23.57 9.59
C GLY A 197 -31.44 -22.58 9.07
N PRO A 198 -31.77 -21.69 8.11
CA PRO A 198 -30.85 -20.67 7.62
C PRO A 198 -30.42 -19.63 8.67
N LEU A 199 -31.21 -19.41 9.72
CA LEU A 199 -30.93 -18.44 10.79
C LEU A 199 -30.15 -19.06 11.96
N VAL A 200 -30.31 -20.36 12.22
CA VAL A 200 -29.67 -21.05 13.35
C VAL A 200 -28.15 -21.00 13.27
N ALA A 201 -27.56 -21.24 12.09
CA ALA A 201 -26.10 -21.28 11.93
C ALA A 201 -25.42 -19.92 12.15
N PRO A 202 -25.90 -18.79 11.59
CA PRO A 202 -25.40 -17.46 11.94
C PRO A 202 -25.60 -17.11 13.42
N LEU A 203 -26.72 -17.53 14.01
CA LEU A 203 -27.05 -17.19 15.40
C LEU A 203 -26.18 -17.96 16.41
N SER A 204 -25.88 -19.24 16.14
CA SER A 204 -24.95 -20.02 16.95
C SER A 204 -23.53 -19.43 16.90
N THR A 205 -23.07 -19.07 15.69
CA THR A 205 -21.79 -18.40 15.47
C THR A 205 -21.74 -17.06 16.22
N ALA A 206 -22.79 -16.25 16.12
CA ALA A 206 -22.89 -14.98 16.85
C ALA A 206 -22.83 -15.19 18.37
N GLY A 207 -23.53 -16.20 18.90
CA GLY A 207 -23.47 -16.56 20.31
C GLY A 207 -22.05 -16.89 20.78
N VAL A 208 -21.32 -17.71 20.01
CA VAL A 208 -19.91 -18.03 20.30
C VAL A 208 -19.03 -16.77 20.24
N VAL A 209 -19.19 -15.94 19.19
CA VAL A 209 -18.47 -14.67 19.05
C VAL A 209 -18.69 -13.78 20.26
N ILE A 210 -19.93 -13.64 20.73
CA ILE A 210 -20.27 -12.81 21.89
C ILE A 210 -19.56 -13.32 23.15
N VAL A 211 -19.60 -14.62 23.41
CA VAL A 211 -18.90 -15.21 24.56
C VAL A 211 -17.41 -14.91 24.46
N LEU A 212 -16.80 -15.13 23.30
CA LEU A 212 -15.38 -14.81 23.06
C LEU A 212 -15.09 -13.31 23.27
N VAL A 213 -15.95 -12.42 22.81
CA VAL A 213 -15.82 -10.95 23.01
C VAL A 213 -15.82 -10.60 24.49
N ILE A 214 -16.75 -11.16 25.28
CA ILE A 214 -16.81 -10.92 26.73
C ILE A 214 -15.50 -11.37 27.39
N PHE A 215 -15.05 -12.59 27.11
CA PHE A 215 -13.79 -13.11 27.66
C PHE A 215 -12.57 -12.29 27.21
N MET A 216 -12.51 -11.90 25.93
CA MET A 216 -11.43 -11.07 25.39
C MET A 216 -11.41 -9.67 26.00
N LEU A 217 -12.56 -9.06 26.27
CA LEU A 217 -12.65 -7.73 26.88
C LEU A 217 -12.27 -7.77 28.37
N ILE A 218 -12.71 -8.80 29.10
CA ILE A 218 -12.35 -8.99 30.51
C ILE A 218 -10.85 -9.30 30.64
N GLY A 219 -10.35 -10.28 29.89
CA GLY A 219 -8.96 -10.79 29.97
C GLY A 219 -7.97 -10.16 28.99
N ARG A 220 -8.24 -8.95 28.44
CA ARG A 220 -7.41 -8.36 27.37
C ARG A 220 -5.92 -8.26 27.69
N GLU A 221 -5.59 -7.96 28.95
CA GLU A 221 -4.21 -7.73 29.39
C GLU A 221 -3.49 -9.07 29.50
N ASP A 222 -4.15 -10.08 30.09
CA ASP A 222 -3.64 -11.44 30.13
C ASP A 222 -3.43 -12.03 28.72
N LEU A 223 -4.34 -11.77 27.78
CA LEU A 223 -4.21 -12.23 26.40
C LEU A 223 -3.01 -11.57 25.71
N ARG A 224 -2.84 -10.26 25.90
CA ARG A 224 -1.67 -9.53 25.39
C ARG A 224 -0.38 -10.10 25.96
N ASP A 225 -0.32 -10.29 27.28
CA ASP A 225 0.86 -10.80 27.97
C ASP A 225 1.20 -12.23 27.53
N ARG A 226 0.20 -13.09 27.34
CA ARG A 226 0.39 -14.45 26.79
C ARG A 226 0.96 -14.43 25.38
N ILE A 227 0.45 -13.57 24.50
CA ILE A 227 0.98 -13.41 23.14
C ILE A 227 2.46 -12.96 23.20
N LEU A 228 2.78 -12.01 24.07
CA LEU A 228 4.15 -11.53 24.28
C LEU A 228 5.08 -12.64 24.80
N LEU A 229 4.58 -13.54 25.64
CA LEU A 229 5.32 -14.72 26.12
C LEU A 229 5.57 -15.76 25.02
N LEU A 230 4.63 -15.97 24.09
CA LEU A 230 4.76 -16.91 22.97
C LEU A 230 5.83 -16.48 21.95
N VAL A 231 5.96 -15.19 21.70
CA VAL A 231 6.90 -14.64 20.69
C VAL A 231 8.36 -14.60 21.20
N GLY A 232 8.57 -14.76 22.51
CA GLY A 232 9.88 -14.83 23.13
C GLY A 232 10.43 -13.47 23.57
N ARG A 233 11.24 -13.48 24.64
CA ARG A 233 11.69 -12.26 25.34
C ARG A 233 12.54 -11.29 24.50
N ARG A 234 13.09 -11.74 23.36
CA ARG A 234 14.05 -10.99 22.54
C ARG A 234 13.41 -9.86 21.70
N HIS A 235 12.09 -9.89 21.49
CA HIS A 235 11.36 -8.93 20.66
C HIS A 235 10.17 -8.26 21.36
N LEU A 236 10.15 -8.23 22.70
CA LEU A 236 9.00 -7.75 23.47
C LEU A 236 8.59 -6.31 23.12
N GLN A 237 9.54 -5.38 23.03
CA GLN A 237 9.23 -3.98 22.69
C GLN A 237 8.62 -3.87 21.29
N ALA A 238 9.26 -4.47 20.28
CA ALA A 238 8.78 -4.42 18.90
C ALA A 238 7.40 -5.08 18.73
N THR A 239 7.15 -6.23 19.36
CA THR A 239 5.84 -6.91 19.28
C THR A 239 4.75 -6.13 20.02
N THR A 240 5.09 -5.52 21.16
CA THR A 240 4.17 -4.69 21.95
C THR A 240 3.76 -3.45 21.17
N GLU A 241 4.71 -2.80 20.52
CA GLU A 241 4.50 -1.63 19.67
C GLU A 241 3.70 -1.99 18.41
N ALA A 242 4.00 -3.13 17.77
CA ALA A 242 3.23 -3.65 16.64
C ALA A 242 1.76 -3.90 16.98
N LEU A 243 1.48 -4.53 18.13
CA LEU A 243 0.12 -4.83 18.58
C LEU A 243 -0.65 -3.56 18.92
N ASP A 244 -0.01 -2.59 19.57
CA ASP A 244 -0.65 -1.31 19.91
C ASP A 244 -0.91 -0.46 18.66
N ASP A 245 0.03 -0.42 17.71
CA ASP A 245 -0.14 0.27 16.43
C ASP A 245 -1.25 -0.37 15.60
N ALA A 246 -1.28 -1.71 15.52
CA ALA A 246 -2.33 -2.46 14.82
C ALA A 246 -3.71 -2.19 15.44
N THR A 247 -3.81 -2.26 16.78
CA THR A 247 -5.05 -2.01 17.52
C THR A 247 -5.55 -0.57 17.29
N THR A 248 -4.64 0.40 17.30
CA THR A 248 -5.00 1.82 17.14
C THR A 248 -5.51 2.11 15.74
N ARG A 249 -4.82 1.61 14.71
CA ARG A 249 -5.24 1.74 13.29
C ARG A 249 -6.57 1.07 13.06
N LEU A 250 -6.73 -0.16 13.56
CA LEU A 250 -7.95 -0.92 13.41
C LEU A 250 -9.14 -0.26 14.12
N SER A 251 -8.96 0.21 15.35
CA SER A 251 -10.01 0.93 16.10
C SER A 251 -10.43 2.23 15.41
N LYS A 252 -9.47 2.99 14.87
CA LYS A 252 -9.76 4.21 14.09
C LYS A 252 -10.59 3.87 12.84
N TYR A 253 -10.18 2.86 12.09
CA TYR A 253 -10.89 2.38 10.89
C TYR A 253 -12.32 1.97 11.20
N LEU A 254 -12.53 1.02 12.12
CA LEU A 254 -13.86 0.47 12.42
C LEU A 254 -14.81 1.54 12.96
N ARG A 255 -14.31 2.43 13.83
CA ARG A 255 -15.12 3.52 14.39
C ARG A 255 -15.58 4.46 13.29
N MET A 256 -14.71 4.79 12.35
CA MET A 256 -15.12 5.70 11.29
C MET A 256 -15.98 5.02 10.24
N GLN A 257 -15.75 3.74 9.94
CA GLN A 257 -16.67 2.93 9.13
C GLN A 257 -18.09 2.95 9.74
N LEU A 258 -18.20 2.77 11.06
CA LEU A 258 -19.48 2.83 11.76
C LEU A 258 -20.12 4.23 11.62
N LEU A 259 -19.35 5.30 11.80
CA LEU A 259 -19.84 6.68 11.71
C LEU A 259 -20.31 7.05 10.28
N ILE A 260 -19.56 6.65 9.25
CA ILE A 260 -19.95 6.85 7.85
C ILE A 260 -21.19 6.02 7.53
N ASN A 261 -21.21 4.73 7.88
CA ASN A 261 -22.34 3.86 7.56
C ASN A 261 -23.62 4.31 8.27
N ALA A 262 -23.51 4.78 9.52
CA ALA A 262 -24.63 5.32 10.27
C ALA A 262 -25.14 6.65 9.68
N SER A 263 -24.23 7.57 9.33
CA SER A 263 -24.61 8.85 8.70
C SER A 263 -25.22 8.64 7.31
N TYR A 264 -24.64 7.74 6.50
CA TYR A 264 -25.19 7.35 5.21
C TYR A 264 -26.61 6.80 5.35
N GLY A 265 -26.83 5.82 6.23
CA GLY A 265 -28.17 5.26 6.44
C GLY A 265 -29.16 6.27 7.00
N GLY A 266 -28.70 7.19 7.86
CA GLY A 266 -29.51 8.33 8.32
C GLY A 266 -29.92 9.27 7.19
N LEU A 267 -29.01 9.59 6.27
CA LEU A 267 -29.29 10.40 5.09
C LEU A 267 -30.20 9.67 4.09
N VAL A 268 -30.05 8.35 3.92
CA VAL A 268 -30.96 7.53 3.12
C VAL A 268 -32.36 7.53 3.75
N ALA A 269 -32.49 7.30 5.06
CA ALA A 269 -33.78 7.36 5.74
C ALA A 269 -34.45 8.73 5.59
N LEU A 270 -33.68 9.81 5.78
CA LEU A 270 -34.19 11.17 5.62
C LEU A 270 -34.60 11.46 4.17
N GLY A 271 -33.77 11.08 3.20
CA GLY A 271 -34.06 11.31 1.78
C GLY A 271 -35.28 10.53 1.31
N LEU A 272 -35.40 9.25 1.67
CA LEU A 272 -36.58 8.43 1.36
C LEU A 272 -37.83 8.95 2.06
N TYR A 273 -37.71 9.45 3.29
CA TYR A 273 -38.81 10.10 4.01
C TYR A 273 -39.29 11.36 3.29
N VAL A 274 -38.38 12.21 2.80
CA VAL A 274 -38.70 13.42 2.02
C VAL A 274 -39.34 13.08 0.67
N ILE A 275 -38.90 12.00 0.02
CA ILE A 275 -39.53 11.47 -1.21
C ILE A 275 -40.94 10.92 -0.93
N GLY A 276 -41.25 10.59 0.32
CA GLY A 276 -42.52 10.03 0.76
C GLY A 276 -42.58 8.50 0.65
N LEU A 277 -41.45 7.81 0.49
CA LEU A 277 -41.41 6.36 0.38
C LEU A 277 -41.74 5.72 1.74
N PRO A 278 -42.64 4.71 1.81
CA PRO A 278 -42.97 4.05 3.05
C PRO A 278 -41.77 3.29 3.61
N ASN A 279 -41.74 3.13 4.93
CA ASN A 279 -40.70 2.42 5.64
C ASN A 279 -39.29 2.99 5.40
N ALA A 280 -39.16 4.31 5.23
CA ALA A 280 -37.87 4.97 5.00
C ALA A 280 -36.80 4.64 6.05
N LEU A 281 -37.20 4.52 7.32
CA LEU A 281 -36.30 4.13 8.41
C LEU A 281 -35.78 2.69 8.28
N LEU A 282 -36.62 1.72 7.87
CA LEU A 282 -36.19 0.35 7.57
C LEU A 282 -35.07 0.36 6.54
N TRP A 283 -35.25 1.10 5.44
CA TRP A 283 -34.28 1.16 4.37
C TRP A 283 -32.98 1.86 4.79
N GLY A 284 -33.05 2.91 5.61
CA GLY A 284 -31.85 3.54 6.16
C GLY A 284 -31.07 2.63 7.10
N VAL A 285 -31.76 1.91 8.01
CA VAL A 285 -31.12 0.90 8.89
C VAL A 285 -30.49 -0.22 8.07
N LEU A 286 -31.23 -0.75 7.08
CA LEU A 286 -30.75 -1.80 6.19
C LEU A 286 -29.54 -1.31 5.37
N ALA A 287 -29.53 -0.06 4.91
CA ALA A 287 -28.39 0.56 4.23
C ALA A 287 -27.17 0.67 5.15
N THR A 288 -27.32 1.09 6.41
CA THR A 288 -26.23 1.09 7.40
C THR A 288 -25.64 -0.31 7.60
N MET A 289 -26.49 -1.34 7.69
CA MET A 289 -26.05 -2.72 7.90
C MET A 289 -25.36 -3.31 6.66
N LEU A 290 -25.96 -3.13 5.48
CA LEU A 290 -25.42 -3.66 4.23
C LEU A 290 -24.12 -2.98 3.81
N ARG A 291 -23.92 -1.69 4.13
CA ARG A 291 -22.70 -0.94 3.76
C ARG A 291 -21.43 -1.42 4.50
N PHE A 292 -21.52 -2.39 5.41
CA PHE A 292 -20.34 -3.11 5.88
C PHE A 292 -19.75 -4.06 4.82
N LEU A 293 -20.50 -4.39 3.77
CA LEU A 293 -20.02 -5.16 2.62
C LEU A 293 -19.43 -4.19 1.58
N PRO A 294 -18.11 -4.21 1.35
CA PRO A 294 -17.44 -3.35 0.36
C PRO A 294 -18.01 -3.55 -1.04
N TYR A 295 -18.21 -2.45 -1.76
CA TYR A 295 -18.75 -2.36 -3.13
C TYR A 295 -20.17 -2.88 -3.33
N LEU A 296 -20.57 -3.99 -2.71
CA LEU A 296 -21.87 -4.64 -2.88
C LEU A 296 -22.96 -4.01 -2.00
N GLY A 297 -22.60 -3.57 -0.79
CA GLY A 297 -23.54 -3.09 0.22
C GLY A 297 -24.50 -2.00 -0.28
N PRO A 298 -24.00 -0.91 -0.87
CA PRO A 298 -24.83 0.16 -1.42
C PRO A 298 -25.84 -0.31 -2.48
N TRP A 299 -25.41 -1.14 -3.43
CA TRP A 299 -26.29 -1.65 -4.49
C TRP A 299 -27.38 -2.54 -3.91
N LEU A 300 -27.04 -3.47 -3.02
CA LEU A 300 -28.03 -4.30 -2.33
C LEU A 300 -29.02 -3.45 -1.53
N ALA A 301 -28.54 -2.39 -0.87
CA ALA A 301 -29.38 -1.48 -0.11
C ALA A 301 -30.31 -0.64 -0.99
N ALA A 302 -29.91 -0.32 -2.22
CA ALA A 302 -30.68 0.52 -3.15
C ALA A 302 -31.75 -0.26 -3.92
N ILE A 303 -31.53 -1.54 -4.23
CA ILE A 303 -32.43 -2.35 -5.06
C ILE A 303 -33.87 -2.32 -4.54
N MET A 304 -34.06 -2.63 -3.26
CA MET A 304 -35.40 -2.78 -2.69
C MET A 304 -36.15 -1.45 -2.56
N PRO A 305 -35.56 -0.34 -2.08
CA PRO A 305 -36.19 0.98 -2.13
C PRO A 305 -36.56 1.43 -3.55
N ILE A 306 -35.69 1.21 -4.53
CA ILE A 306 -35.98 1.56 -5.93
C ILE A 306 -37.15 0.72 -6.45
N ALA A 307 -37.13 -0.60 -6.22
CA ALA A 307 -38.24 -1.49 -6.60
C ALA A 307 -39.55 -1.09 -5.92
N LEU A 308 -39.51 -0.75 -4.62
CA LEU A 308 -40.67 -0.30 -3.88
C LEU A 308 -41.20 1.04 -4.41
N SER A 309 -40.33 1.98 -4.76
CA SER A 309 -40.74 3.26 -5.34
C SER A 309 -41.46 3.09 -6.68
N LEU A 310 -41.07 2.09 -7.49
CA LEU A 310 -41.76 1.75 -8.73
C LEU A 310 -43.17 1.20 -8.48
N ALA A 311 -43.34 0.47 -7.37
CA ALA A 311 -44.59 -0.17 -6.99
C ALA A 311 -45.57 0.78 -6.27
N VAL A 312 -45.05 1.71 -5.45
CA VAL A 312 -45.86 2.61 -4.62
C VAL A 312 -46.36 3.82 -5.40
N PHE A 313 -45.50 4.41 -6.25
CA PHE A 313 -45.82 5.67 -6.93
C PHE A 313 -46.18 5.45 -8.39
N ASP A 314 -47.22 6.13 -8.87
CA ASP A 314 -47.65 6.03 -10.27
C ASP A 314 -46.64 6.73 -11.22
N SER A 315 -46.06 7.86 -10.78
CA SER A 315 -45.10 8.64 -11.57
C SER A 315 -43.70 8.03 -11.64
N TRP A 316 -43.01 8.23 -12.77
CA TRP A 316 -41.60 7.86 -12.97
C TRP A 316 -40.61 8.77 -12.23
N MET A 317 -41.05 9.96 -11.80
CA MET A 317 -40.19 10.91 -11.10
C MET A 317 -39.67 10.33 -9.77
N PHE A 318 -40.53 9.72 -8.96
CA PHE A 318 -40.14 9.23 -7.62
C PHE A 318 -39.10 8.09 -7.67
N PRO A 319 -39.21 7.08 -8.56
CA PRO A 319 -38.14 6.10 -8.76
C PRO A 319 -36.81 6.71 -9.22
N VAL A 320 -36.86 7.68 -10.13
CA VAL A 320 -35.65 8.37 -10.61
C VAL A 320 -35.02 9.19 -9.48
N MET A 321 -35.83 9.89 -8.66
CA MET A 321 -35.33 10.59 -7.47
C MET A 321 -34.76 9.64 -6.43
N THR A 322 -35.39 8.47 -6.24
CA THR A 322 -34.89 7.43 -5.32
C THR A 322 -33.55 6.88 -5.79
N MET A 323 -33.42 6.56 -7.07
CA MET A 323 -32.15 6.16 -7.68
C MET A 323 -31.11 7.28 -7.58
N GLY A 324 -31.50 8.52 -7.88
CA GLY A 324 -30.67 9.70 -7.78
C GLY A 324 -30.16 9.94 -6.36
N LEU A 325 -30.98 9.71 -5.33
CA LEU A 325 -30.58 9.80 -3.92
C LEU A 325 -29.41 8.85 -3.62
N PHE A 326 -29.53 7.56 -3.98
CA PHE A 326 -28.46 6.58 -3.75
C PHE A 326 -27.21 6.93 -4.57
N VAL A 327 -27.36 7.28 -5.85
CA VAL A 327 -26.22 7.64 -6.72
C VAL A 327 -25.48 8.88 -6.21
N VAL A 328 -26.20 9.93 -5.83
CA VAL A 328 -25.61 11.17 -5.32
C VAL A 328 -24.93 10.93 -3.97
N LEU A 329 -25.57 10.19 -3.06
CA LEU A 329 -24.95 9.84 -1.79
C LEU A 329 -23.69 8.97 -1.99
N GLU A 330 -23.71 8.00 -2.89
CA GLU A 330 -22.52 7.21 -3.23
C GLU A 330 -21.42 8.09 -3.82
N LEU A 331 -21.74 9.00 -4.73
CA LEU A 331 -20.76 9.89 -5.35
C LEU A 331 -20.10 10.81 -4.31
N ILE A 332 -20.90 11.34 -3.38
CA ILE A 332 -20.42 12.17 -2.27
C ILE A 332 -19.52 11.34 -1.34
N VAL A 333 -19.96 10.15 -0.95
CA VAL A 333 -19.17 9.32 -0.03
C VAL A 333 -17.86 8.88 -0.68
N ASN A 334 -17.88 8.40 -1.92
CA ASN A 334 -16.71 7.85 -2.59
C ASN A 334 -15.68 8.93 -2.99
N ASN A 335 -16.11 10.16 -3.29
CA ASN A 335 -15.19 11.23 -3.69
C ASN A 335 -14.79 12.19 -2.58
N ILE A 336 -15.58 12.30 -1.51
CA ILE A 336 -15.31 13.27 -0.42
C ILE A 336 -14.93 12.54 0.85
N PHE A 337 -15.81 11.66 1.33
CA PHE A 337 -15.63 11.04 2.63
C PHE A 337 -14.53 9.97 2.59
N GLU A 338 -14.53 9.07 1.59
CA GLU A 338 -13.55 7.99 1.48
C GLU A 338 -12.10 8.50 1.35
N PRO A 339 -11.77 9.49 0.51
CA PRO A 339 -10.40 10.03 0.44
C PRO A 339 -9.99 10.75 1.72
N TYR A 340 -10.90 11.52 2.34
CA TYR A 340 -10.62 12.18 3.63
C TYR A 340 -10.31 11.16 4.74
N LEU A 341 -10.88 9.97 4.64
CA LEU A 341 -10.75 8.89 5.60
C LEU A 341 -9.56 7.96 5.39
N TYR A 342 -9.37 7.56 4.15
CA TYR A 342 -8.43 6.52 3.76
C TYR A 342 -7.14 7.09 3.18
N GLY A 343 -7.16 8.34 2.70
CA GLY A 343 -6.07 8.98 1.94
C GLY A 343 -4.76 9.22 2.68
N SER A 344 -4.64 8.87 3.96
CA SER A 344 -3.33 8.94 4.66
C SER A 344 -3.11 7.91 5.78
N SER A 345 -4.10 7.08 6.12
CA SER A 345 -4.13 6.40 7.43
C SER A 345 -3.91 4.89 7.41
N ILE A 346 -4.19 4.22 6.29
CA ILE A 346 -4.25 2.76 6.30
C ILE A 346 -2.91 2.13 5.88
N GLY A 347 -2.11 2.84 5.09
CA GLY A 347 -0.80 2.35 4.65
C GLY A 347 -0.89 1.08 3.79
N VAL A 348 -2.05 0.87 3.14
CA VAL A 348 -2.30 -0.23 2.20
C VAL A 348 -2.61 0.37 0.84
N SER A 349 -1.90 -0.06 -0.20
CA SER A 349 -2.08 0.39 -1.59
C SER A 349 -3.43 -0.04 -2.14
N SER A 350 -3.97 0.71 -3.10
CA SER A 350 -5.26 0.38 -3.75
C SER A 350 -5.26 -1.02 -4.37
N LEU A 351 -4.13 -1.44 -4.96
CA LEU A 351 -3.94 -2.79 -5.46
C LEU A 351 -3.97 -3.82 -4.32
N GLY A 352 -3.31 -3.52 -3.20
CA GLY A 352 -3.31 -4.35 -2.01
C GLY A 352 -4.72 -4.59 -1.45
N ILE A 353 -5.59 -3.58 -1.48
CA ILE A 353 -6.99 -3.69 -1.07
C ILE A 353 -7.76 -4.69 -1.95
N ILE A 354 -7.59 -4.60 -3.28
CA ILE A 354 -8.27 -5.50 -4.22
C ILE A 354 -7.78 -6.94 -4.03
N VAL A 355 -6.45 -7.12 -3.96
CA VAL A 355 -5.83 -8.44 -3.74
C VAL A 355 -6.29 -9.03 -2.41
N ALA A 356 -6.33 -8.23 -1.35
CA ALA A 356 -6.85 -8.64 -0.05
C ALA A 356 -8.32 -9.05 -0.13
N ALA A 357 -9.18 -8.24 -0.75
CA ALA A 357 -10.60 -8.55 -0.87
C ALA A 357 -10.82 -9.88 -1.58
N ILE A 358 -10.10 -10.14 -2.68
CA ILE A 358 -10.16 -11.40 -3.42
C ILE A 358 -9.65 -12.56 -2.55
N PHE A 359 -8.49 -12.41 -1.93
CA PHE A 359 -7.86 -13.44 -1.11
C PHE A 359 -8.74 -13.85 0.09
N TRP A 360 -9.23 -12.88 0.86
CA TRP A 360 -10.05 -13.15 2.04
C TRP A 360 -11.44 -13.67 1.68
N THR A 361 -12.02 -13.22 0.57
CA THR A 361 -13.29 -13.77 0.05
C THR A 361 -13.12 -15.23 -0.37
N TRP A 362 -12.02 -15.57 -1.04
CA TRP A 362 -11.73 -16.95 -1.38
C TRP A 362 -11.49 -17.82 -0.13
N LEU A 363 -10.82 -17.27 0.89
CA LEU A 363 -10.48 -18.01 2.10
C LEU A 363 -11.70 -18.30 2.99
N TRP A 364 -12.51 -17.26 3.27
CA TRP A 364 -13.59 -17.31 4.27
C TRP A 364 -14.97 -16.87 3.75
N GLY A 365 -15.14 -16.71 2.44
CA GLY A 365 -16.42 -16.33 1.83
C GLY A 365 -16.84 -14.88 2.14
N PRO A 366 -18.15 -14.60 2.24
CA PRO A 366 -18.66 -13.25 2.49
C PRO A 366 -18.16 -12.63 3.81
N VAL A 367 -17.94 -13.45 4.84
CA VAL A 367 -17.39 -12.97 6.12
C VAL A 367 -15.93 -12.54 5.94
N GLY A 368 -15.17 -13.27 5.13
CA GLY A 368 -13.81 -12.91 4.75
C GLY A 368 -13.73 -11.55 4.04
N LEU A 369 -14.68 -11.26 3.13
CA LEU A 369 -14.76 -9.96 2.45
C LEU A 369 -14.92 -8.80 3.45
N VAL A 370 -15.82 -8.94 4.43
CA VAL A 370 -16.03 -7.93 5.48
C VAL A 370 -14.77 -7.76 6.35
N LEU A 371 -14.05 -8.85 6.61
CA LEU A 371 -12.82 -8.86 7.40
C LEU A 371 -11.55 -8.51 6.59
N ALA A 372 -11.65 -8.35 5.27
CA ALA A 372 -10.49 -8.25 4.39
C ALA A 372 -9.60 -7.06 4.75
N MET A 373 -10.20 -5.87 4.83
CA MET A 373 -9.49 -4.63 5.21
C MET A 373 -8.86 -4.72 6.60
N PRO A 374 -9.61 -4.99 7.68
CA PRO A 374 -9.04 -4.96 9.02
C PRO A 374 -7.95 -6.01 9.24
N LEU A 375 -8.08 -7.22 8.68
CA LEU A 375 -7.04 -8.24 8.78
C LEU A 375 -5.80 -7.87 7.99
N THR A 376 -5.97 -7.29 6.79
CA THR A 376 -4.84 -6.86 5.95
C THR A 376 -4.05 -5.76 6.63
N VAL A 377 -4.72 -4.81 7.28
CA VAL A 377 -4.03 -3.76 8.07
C VAL A 377 -3.21 -4.36 9.20
N CYS A 378 -3.79 -5.29 9.98
CA CYS A 378 -3.04 -5.99 11.02
C CYS A 378 -1.81 -6.73 10.45
N MET A 379 -1.97 -7.37 9.29
CA MET A 379 -0.91 -8.09 8.60
C MET A 379 0.22 -7.15 8.15
N VAL A 380 -0.14 -6.01 7.54
CA VAL A 380 0.80 -4.98 7.07
C VAL A 380 1.54 -4.30 8.23
N VAL A 381 0.83 -3.96 9.30
CA VAL A 381 1.45 -3.39 10.50
C VAL A 381 2.46 -4.37 11.08
N MET A 382 2.10 -5.65 11.21
CA MET A 382 3.02 -6.67 11.69
C MET A 382 4.28 -6.78 10.81
N GLY A 383 4.14 -6.63 9.50
CA GLY A 383 5.25 -6.58 8.54
C GLY A 383 6.25 -5.46 8.78
N ASN A 384 5.83 -4.33 9.36
CA ASN A 384 6.74 -3.23 9.68
C ASN A 384 7.67 -3.52 10.87
N TYR A 385 7.26 -4.40 11.78
CA TYR A 385 8.03 -4.73 12.99
C TYR A 385 8.74 -6.10 12.90
N MET A 386 8.25 -7.02 12.07
CA MET A 386 8.82 -8.37 11.89
C MET A 386 9.59 -8.48 10.57
N PRO A 387 10.94 -8.67 10.59
CA PRO A 387 11.75 -8.75 9.38
C PRO A 387 11.30 -9.82 8.38
N SER A 388 10.77 -10.95 8.87
CA SER A 388 10.25 -12.05 8.04
C SER A 388 8.96 -11.70 7.29
N LEU A 389 8.19 -10.73 7.79
CA LEU A 389 6.93 -10.27 7.20
C LEU A 389 7.07 -8.91 6.50
N ARG A 390 8.28 -8.33 6.46
CA ARG A 390 8.54 -7.04 5.79
C ARG A 390 8.19 -7.06 4.29
N PHE A 391 8.28 -8.22 3.64
CA PHE A 391 7.86 -8.35 2.24
C PHE A 391 6.38 -7.97 2.06
N LEU A 392 5.54 -8.28 3.04
CA LEU A 392 4.13 -7.99 2.98
C LEU A 392 3.86 -6.50 3.15
N SER A 393 4.54 -5.85 4.09
CA SER A 393 4.39 -4.41 4.23
C SER A 393 4.94 -3.69 3.00
N ILE A 394 6.00 -4.18 2.36
CA ILE A 394 6.49 -3.60 1.09
C ILE A 394 5.46 -3.80 -0.03
N LEU A 395 4.96 -5.03 -0.24
CA LEU A 395 4.04 -5.36 -1.34
C LEU A 395 2.68 -4.65 -1.21
N MET A 396 2.21 -4.50 0.03
CA MET A 396 0.91 -3.94 0.33
C MET A 396 0.99 -2.46 0.67
N SER A 397 2.16 -1.84 0.90
CA SER A 397 2.25 -0.43 1.29
C SER A 397 2.14 0.52 0.10
N ASP A 398 1.48 1.64 0.34
CA ASP A 398 1.32 2.75 -0.61
C ASP A 398 2.55 3.69 -0.64
N LYS A 399 3.54 3.47 0.24
CA LYS A 399 4.70 4.38 0.42
C LYS A 399 5.98 3.93 -0.25
N THR A 400 5.94 3.06 -1.25
CA THR A 400 7.17 2.65 -1.96
C THR A 400 7.54 3.64 -3.06
N GLN A 401 7.78 4.90 -2.69
CA GLN A 401 8.74 5.69 -3.45
C GLN A 401 10.11 5.22 -2.96
N LEU A 402 10.87 4.53 -3.81
CA LEU A 402 12.29 4.26 -3.53
C LEU A 402 12.95 5.59 -3.12
N GLY A 403 13.85 5.57 -2.13
CA GLY A 403 14.58 6.77 -1.72
C GLY A 403 15.23 7.46 -2.93
N ALA A 404 15.32 8.79 -2.91
CA ALA A 404 15.84 9.56 -4.03
C ALA A 404 17.27 9.13 -4.40
N ASP A 405 18.08 8.74 -3.41
CA ASP A 405 19.38 8.09 -3.55
C ASP A 405 19.35 6.79 -4.39
N ILE A 406 18.41 5.90 -4.09
CA ILE A 406 18.28 4.62 -4.79
C ILE A 406 17.74 4.84 -6.20
N ARG A 407 16.78 5.76 -6.38
CA ARG A 407 16.25 6.08 -7.71
C ARG A 407 17.33 6.72 -8.58
N HIS A 408 18.07 7.68 -8.04
CA HIS A 408 19.20 8.29 -8.71
C HIS A 408 20.19 7.22 -9.17
N TYR A 409 20.63 6.34 -8.25
CA TYR A 409 21.53 5.24 -8.57
C TYR A 409 20.96 4.28 -9.64
N GLN A 410 19.67 3.94 -9.57
CA GLN A 410 19.03 3.10 -10.59
C GLN A 410 19.01 3.75 -11.97
N ARG A 411 18.85 5.08 -12.05
CA ARG A 411 18.93 5.82 -13.32
C ARG A 411 20.35 5.87 -13.85
N VAL A 412 21.34 6.04 -12.98
CA VAL A 412 22.76 5.87 -13.35
C VAL A 412 23.01 4.47 -13.93
N LEU A 413 22.51 3.41 -13.29
CA LEU A 413 22.64 2.03 -13.81
C LEU A 413 21.86 1.77 -15.10
N ALA A 414 20.74 2.47 -15.29
CA ALA A 414 19.94 2.41 -16.51
C ALA A 414 20.56 3.23 -17.66
N MET A 415 21.66 3.95 -17.40
CA MET A 415 22.32 4.87 -18.33
C MET A 415 21.40 6.02 -18.78
N ASP A 416 20.53 6.47 -17.85
CA ASP A 416 19.55 7.52 -18.04
C ASP A 416 19.97 8.75 -17.23
N GLY A 417 20.86 9.55 -17.82
CA GLY A 417 21.47 10.72 -17.16
C GLY A 417 20.48 11.84 -16.93
N ASP A 418 19.61 12.09 -17.92
CA ASP A 418 18.58 13.12 -17.85
C ASP A 418 17.64 12.90 -16.65
N GLU A 419 17.15 11.67 -16.44
CA GLU A 419 16.28 11.37 -15.29
C GLU A 419 17.06 11.35 -13.96
N ALA A 420 18.34 10.97 -13.96
CA ALA A 420 19.20 11.07 -12.78
C ALA A 420 19.37 12.54 -12.35
N ASP A 421 19.61 13.44 -13.31
CA ASP A 421 19.73 14.88 -13.09
C ASP A 421 18.42 15.48 -12.60
N GLU A 422 17.29 15.13 -13.22
CA GLU A 422 15.98 15.58 -12.76
C GLU A 422 15.70 15.21 -11.30
N ILE A 423 16.14 14.02 -10.86
CA ILE A 423 16.00 13.59 -9.45
C ILE A 423 16.87 14.45 -8.52
N ALA A 424 18.12 14.73 -8.90
CA ALA A 424 19.02 15.57 -8.11
C ALA A 424 18.52 17.03 -8.06
N ASP A 425 18.12 17.59 -9.20
CA ASP A 425 17.59 18.95 -9.33
C ASP A 425 16.28 19.14 -8.58
N ALA A 426 15.38 18.16 -8.64
CA ALA A 426 14.12 18.21 -7.89
C ALA A 426 14.36 18.31 -6.38
N PHE A 427 15.41 17.64 -5.88
CA PHE A 427 15.77 17.69 -4.47
C PHE A 427 16.41 19.02 -4.07
N THR A 428 17.28 19.57 -4.94
CA THR A 428 17.91 20.89 -4.74
C THR A 428 16.91 22.05 -4.73
N ARG A 429 15.68 21.86 -5.26
CA ARG A 429 14.60 22.86 -5.13
C ARG A 429 14.04 22.98 -3.72
N GLU A 430 14.12 21.92 -2.92
CA GLU A 430 13.57 21.87 -1.56
C GLU A 430 14.67 21.92 -0.49
N TYR A 431 15.87 21.44 -0.81
CA TYR A 431 17.02 21.32 0.09
C TYR A 431 18.26 22.03 -0.46
N THR A 432 19.24 22.30 0.42
CA THR A 432 20.52 22.91 0.03
C THR A 432 21.40 21.96 -0.78
N PHE A 433 22.35 22.47 -1.57
CA PHE A 433 23.32 21.65 -2.31
C PHE A 433 24.06 20.66 -1.40
N GLY A 434 24.46 21.08 -0.20
CA GLY A 434 25.10 20.20 0.77
C GLY A 434 24.19 19.03 1.19
N GLU A 435 22.91 19.31 1.45
CA GLU A 435 21.92 18.29 1.77
C GLU A 435 21.63 17.37 0.57
N THR A 436 21.54 17.90 -0.65
CA THR A 436 21.39 17.08 -1.87
C THR A 436 22.58 16.14 -2.05
N TYR A 437 23.80 16.66 -1.90
CA TYR A 437 25.00 15.84 -2.04
C TYR A 437 25.07 14.75 -0.97
N ASP A 438 24.80 15.09 0.30
CA ASP A 438 24.87 14.15 1.42
C ASP A 438 23.72 13.11 1.41
N GLN A 439 22.52 13.46 0.92
CA GLN A 439 21.35 12.57 0.93
C GLN A 439 21.11 11.82 -0.38
N ILE A 440 21.64 12.27 -1.51
CA ILE A 440 21.46 11.62 -2.81
C ILE A 440 22.82 11.19 -3.38
N LEU A 441 23.68 12.14 -3.75
CA LEU A 441 24.86 11.83 -4.57
C LEU A 441 25.87 10.95 -3.83
N ILE A 442 26.16 11.21 -2.56
CA ILE A 442 27.10 10.42 -1.76
C ILE A 442 26.60 8.97 -1.54
N PRO A 443 25.33 8.74 -1.15
CA PRO A 443 24.77 7.40 -1.13
C PRO A 443 24.81 6.69 -2.50
N SER A 444 24.45 7.37 -3.59
CA SER A 444 24.50 6.82 -4.96
C SER A 444 25.92 6.48 -5.40
N LEU A 445 26.89 7.35 -5.11
CA LEU A 445 28.33 7.10 -5.27
C LEU A 445 28.78 5.87 -4.47
N SER A 446 28.33 5.74 -3.23
CA SER A 446 28.66 4.61 -2.36
C SER A 446 28.17 3.29 -2.91
N MET A 447 26.95 3.26 -3.48
CA MET A 447 26.40 2.09 -4.15
C MET A 447 27.18 1.76 -5.42
N LEU A 448 27.43 2.76 -6.29
CA LEU A 448 28.20 2.57 -7.51
C LEU A 448 29.59 2.01 -7.22
N GLY A 449 30.32 2.63 -6.28
CA GLY A 449 31.65 2.16 -5.91
C GLY A 449 31.64 0.73 -5.37
N ALA A 450 30.63 0.35 -4.57
CA ALA A 450 30.55 -0.99 -4.01
C ALA A 450 30.38 -2.03 -5.12
N ASP A 451 29.56 -1.71 -6.13
CA ASP A 451 29.30 -2.58 -7.26
C ASP A 451 30.51 -2.67 -8.21
N LEU A 452 31.22 -1.55 -8.42
CA LEU A 452 32.53 -1.51 -9.10
C LEU A 452 33.54 -2.44 -8.43
N GLN A 453 33.71 -2.35 -7.11
CA GLN A 453 34.64 -3.22 -6.38
C GLN A 453 34.25 -4.70 -6.43
N SER A 454 32.96 -4.99 -6.54
CA SER A 454 32.45 -6.35 -6.62
C SER A 454 32.53 -6.95 -8.03
N GLY A 455 32.83 -6.14 -9.06
CA GLY A 455 32.85 -6.54 -10.46
C GLY A 455 31.48 -6.97 -11.00
N GLN A 456 30.40 -6.37 -10.48
CA GLN A 456 29.02 -6.70 -10.88
C GLN A 456 28.47 -5.81 -12.00
N LEU A 457 29.14 -4.70 -12.30
CA LEU A 457 28.72 -3.77 -13.34
C LEU A 457 29.22 -4.21 -14.71
N ARG A 458 28.44 -3.90 -15.76
CA ARG A 458 28.90 -4.00 -17.14
C ARG A 458 29.81 -2.81 -17.46
N ASP A 459 30.77 -3.00 -18.36
CA ASP A 459 31.72 -1.96 -18.78
C ASP A 459 31.01 -0.65 -19.18
N GLU A 460 29.90 -0.74 -19.93
CA GLU A 460 29.08 0.42 -20.33
C GLU A 460 28.49 1.17 -19.12
N GLN A 461 28.08 0.46 -18.08
CA GLN A 461 27.48 1.06 -16.87
C GLN A 461 28.54 1.69 -15.98
N GLU A 462 29.73 1.11 -15.93
CA GLU A 462 30.89 1.67 -15.25
C GLU A 462 31.34 2.98 -15.92
N GLU A 463 31.51 2.96 -17.25
CA GLU A 463 31.90 4.16 -18.02
C GLU A 463 30.86 5.27 -17.91
N PHE A 464 29.58 4.92 -18.07
CA PHE A 464 28.48 5.88 -17.92
C PHE A 464 28.42 6.46 -16.50
N GLY A 465 28.45 5.60 -15.49
CA GLY A 465 28.34 6.03 -14.10
C GLY A 465 29.48 6.94 -13.67
N LEU A 466 30.72 6.59 -14.01
CA LEU A 466 31.89 7.45 -13.76
C LEU A 466 31.84 8.74 -14.58
N GLY A 467 31.32 8.70 -15.81
CA GLY A 467 31.12 9.85 -16.68
C GLY A 467 30.13 10.86 -16.11
N LEU A 468 28.95 10.42 -15.69
CA LEU A 468 27.91 11.26 -15.10
C LEU A 468 28.36 11.87 -13.76
N LEU A 469 29.09 11.09 -12.94
CA LEU A 469 29.64 11.61 -11.69
C LEU A 469 30.74 12.64 -11.92
N LYS A 470 31.54 12.45 -12.97
CA LYS A 470 32.50 13.45 -13.41
C LYS A 470 31.79 14.72 -13.87
N GLU A 471 30.62 14.63 -14.49
CA GLU A 471 29.79 15.77 -14.85
C GLU A 471 29.29 16.53 -13.62
N TYR A 472 28.70 15.86 -12.62
CA TYR A 472 28.33 16.51 -11.35
C TYR A 472 29.51 17.17 -10.64
N ALA A 473 30.64 16.46 -10.60
CA ALA A 473 31.86 16.99 -10.02
C ALA A 473 32.45 18.14 -10.85
N ALA A 474 32.17 18.20 -12.15
CA ALA A 474 32.65 19.23 -13.07
C ALA A 474 31.69 20.41 -13.23
N GLU A 475 30.58 20.47 -12.49
CA GLU A 475 29.65 21.61 -12.46
C GLU A 475 30.44 22.92 -12.55
N ASP A 476 30.15 23.69 -13.61
CA ASP A 476 31.03 24.74 -14.12
C ASP A 476 31.29 25.74 -12.99
N GLU A 477 32.57 25.96 -12.67
CA GLU A 477 33.06 26.90 -11.66
C GLU A 477 32.39 28.29 -11.82
N ARG A 478 31.97 28.61 -13.04
CA ARG A 478 31.26 29.83 -13.44
C ARG A 478 29.81 29.90 -12.96
N ASP A 479 29.08 28.79 -12.90
CA ASP A 479 27.67 28.78 -12.51
C ASP A 479 27.50 28.82 -10.98
N ILE A 480 28.41 28.15 -10.24
CA ILE A 480 28.51 28.28 -8.78
C ILE A 480 28.93 29.71 -8.39
N ARG A 481 29.90 30.31 -9.10
CA ARG A 481 30.32 31.71 -8.89
C ARG A 481 29.18 32.71 -9.19
N ARG A 482 28.36 32.47 -10.24
CA ARG A 482 27.20 33.31 -10.58
C ARG A 482 26.05 33.21 -9.56
N ALA A 483 25.80 32.01 -9.02
CA ALA A 483 24.81 31.83 -7.95
C ALA A 483 25.19 32.64 -6.70
N ARG A 484 26.49 32.64 -6.33
CA ARG A 484 27.03 33.45 -5.24
C ARG A 484 26.87 34.96 -5.45
N GLU A 485 27.07 35.45 -6.67
CA GLU A 485 26.87 36.88 -7.02
C GLU A 485 25.41 37.32 -6.92
N LYS A 486 24.45 36.39 -7.06
CA LYS A 486 23.01 36.67 -6.92
C LYS A 486 22.53 36.74 -5.47
N ASP A 487 23.15 35.98 -4.56
CA ASP A 487 22.66 35.84 -3.18
C ASP A 487 23.38 36.70 -2.12
N THR A 488 24.50 37.36 -2.42
CA THR A 488 25.25 38.10 -1.39
C THR A 488 25.62 39.54 -1.78
N LEU A 489 24.69 40.47 -1.54
CA LEU A 489 25.06 41.84 -1.14
C LEU A 489 25.70 41.74 0.25
N VAL A 490 26.99 42.08 0.35
CA VAL A 490 27.81 42.20 1.58
C VAL A 490 28.43 40.91 2.11
N LEU A 491 29.60 40.55 1.58
CA LEU A 491 30.68 40.04 2.42
C LEU A 491 32.02 40.57 1.89
N GLU A 492 32.75 41.27 2.76
CA GLU A 492 34.04 41.87 2.46
C GLU A 492 35.00 40.84 1.86
N SER A 493 35.65 41.27 0.78
CA SER A 493 36.67 40.56 0.02
C SER A 493 37.76 39.97 0.92
N ARG A 494 37.64 38.68 1.23
CA ARG A 494 38.75 37.87 1.75
C ARG A 494 39.72 37.57 0.60
N PRO A 495 41.05 37.73 0.78
CA PRO A 495 42.01 37.34 -0.24
C PRO A 495 41.93 35.82 -0.47
N ALA A 496 41.78 35.44 -1.74
CA ALA A 496 41.82 34.05 -2.19
C ALA A 496 43.22 33.48 -1.93
N HIS A 497 43.35 32.57 -0.97
CA HIS A 497 44.55 31.76 -0.81
C HIS A 497 44.34 30.45 -1.58
N HIS A 498 44.59 30.52 -2.89
CA HIS A 498 44.44 29.44 -3.88
C HIS A 498 45.10 28.10 -3.47
N ASP A 499 46.11 28.12 -2.57
CA ASP A 499 46.95 26.95 -2.24
C ASP A 499 46.84 26.46 -0.78
N SER A 500 45.82 26.88 -0.03
CA SER A 500 45.73 26.58 1.41
C SER A 500 45.00 25.27 1.77
N ILE A 501 44.22 24.70 0.86
CA ILE A 501 43.43 23.47 1.10
C ILE A 501 43.69 22.45 -0.03
N VAL A 502 44.07 21.22 0.34
CA VAL A 502 44.27 20.12 -0.62
C VAL A 502 43.47 18.90 -0.18
N CYS A 503 42.76 18.27 -1.12
CA CYS A 503 42.07 16.99 -0.92
C CYS A 503 42.84 15.83 -1.54
N PHE A 504 43.12 14.79 -0.75
CA PHE A 504 43.68 13.53 -1.21
C PHE A 504 42.61 12.44 -1.28
N PRO A 505 42.34 11.88 -2.48
CA PRO A 505 41.60 10.63 -2.57
C PRO A 505 42.40 9.52 -1.91
N ALA A 506 41.74 8.72 -1.07
CA ALA A 506 42.39 7.69 -0.30
C ALA A 506 42.83 6.50 -1.17
N ASN A 507 42.00 6.07 -2.11
CA ASN A 507 42.25 4.85 -2.88
C ASN A 507 41.92 4.95 -4.37
N ASP A 508 40.68 5.31 -4.73
CA ASP A 508 40.15 5.13 -6.09
C ASP A 508 39.47 6.39 -6.65
N GLU A 509 39.02 6.32 -7.91
CA GLU A 509 38.35 7.44 -8.59
C GLU A 509 37.09 7.88 -7.86
N ILE A 510 36.39 6.96 -7.19
CA ILE A 510 35.17 7.29 -6.46
C ILE A 510 35.52 8.18 -5.25
N ASP A 511 36.61 7.88 -4.52
CA ASP A 511 37.14 8.77 -3.48
C ASP A 511 37.52 10.16 -4.04
N GLN A 512 37.99 10.22 -5.29
CA GLN A 512 38.30 11.49 -5.97
C GLN A 512 37.03 12.29 -6.28
N ARG A 513 35.99 11.66 -6.86
CA ARG A 513 34.70 12.33 -7.16
C ARG A 513 34.05 12.89 -5.90
N ALA A 514 34.05 12.14 -4.80
CA ALA A 514 33.54 12.65 -3.52
C ALA A 514 34.35 13.87 -3.01
N GLY A 515 35.65 13.91 -3.26
CA GLY A 515 36.50 15.07 -2.97
C GLY A 515 36.21 16.29 -3.86
N GLU A 516 35.84 16.06 -5.13
CA GLU A 516 35.41 17.11 -6.06
C GLU A 516 34.04 17.69 -5.68
N LEU A 517 33.10 16.88 -5.19
CA LEU A 517 31.85 17.38 -4.61
C LEU A 517 32.10 18.26 -3.37
N LEU A 518 33.02 17.87 -2.48
CA LEU A 518 33.45 18.72 -1.37
C LEU A 518 34.05 20.05 -1.84
N ARG A 519 34.83 20.02 -2.92
CA ARG A 519 35.39 21.24 -3.53
C ARG A 519 34.29 22.18 -3.98
N ASN A 520 33.24 21.66 -4.62
CA ASN A 520 32.12 22.49 -5.09
C ASN A 520 31.42 23.18 -3.91
N LEU A 521 31.20 22.48 -2.79
CA LEU A 521 30.63 23.08 -1.57
C LEU A 521 31.56 24.11 -0.89
N LEU A 522 32.87 23.89 -0.90
CA LEU A 522 33.84 24.86 -0.39
C LEU A 522 33.90 26.11 -1.29
N LEU A 523 33.80 25.92 -2.60
CA LEU A 523 33.80 27.01 -3.58
C LEU A 523 32.57 27.91 -3.41
N GLU A 524 31.40 27.32 -3.10
CA GLU A 524 30.18 28.06 -2.73
C GLU A 524 30.44 29.00 -1.53
N ARG A 525 31.27 28.56 -0.58
CA ARG A 525 31.73 29.36 0.59
C ARG A 525 32.88 30.32 0.27
N GLY A 526 33.34 30.37 -0.97
CA GLY A 526 34.46 31.20 -1.42
C GLY A 526 35.84 30.67 -1.00
N LEU A 527 35.94 29.38 -0.70
CA LEU A 527 37.19 28.68 -0.40
C LEU A 527 37.59 27.80 -1.58
N GLU A 528 38.83 27.96 -2.03
CA GLU A 528 39.37 27.13 -3.12
C GLU A 528 40.09 25.91 -2.54
N MET A 529 39.80 24.74 -3.11
CA MET A 529 40.42 23.47 -2.74
C MET A 529 40.92 22.75 -3.98
N THR A 530 42.16 22.29 -3.95
CA THR A 530 42.74 21.47 -5.03
C THR A 530 42.55 20.00 -4.71
N VAL A 531 41.96 19.23 -5.62
CA VAL A 531 41.81 17.77 -5.48
C VAL A 531 42.96 17.08 -6.21
N ALA A 532 43.74 16.25 -5.52
CA ALA A 532 44.85 15.52 -6.12
C ALA A 532 44.35 14.33 -6.95
N SER A 533 44.93 14.11 -8.13
CA SER A 533 44.65 12.92 -8.95
C SER A 533 45.13 11.63 -8.26
N THR A 534 44.36 10.55 -8.42
CA THR A 534 44.74 9.19 -8.01
C THR A 534 45.89 8.60 -8.84
N GLU A 535 46.17 9.13 -10.03
CA GLU A 535 47.26 8.68 -10.91
C GLU A 535 48.66 8.99 -10.34
N ARG A 536 48.76 9.95 -9.41
CA ARG A 536 50.04 10.39 -8.83
C ARG A 536 50.40 9.62 -7.56
N LEU A 537 51.66 9.24 -7.43
CA LEU A 537 52.17 8.52 -6.26
C LEU A 537 51.96 9.32 -4.97
N ALA A 538 51.65 8.62 -3.87
CA ALA A 538 51.42 9.26 -2.57
C ALA A 538 52.64 10.08 -2.07
N SER A 539 53.87 9.69 -2.43
CA SER A 539 55.08 10.46 -2.11
C SER A 539 55.13 11.81 -2.82
N GLU A 540 54.85 11.84 -4.12
CA GLU A 540 54.85 13.08 -4.92
C GLU A 540 53.78 14.05 -4.41
N ARG A 541 52.62 13.50 -4.08
CA ARG A 541 51.48 14.21 -3.48
C ARG A 541 51.83 14.85 -2.13
N ILE A 542 52.58 14.15 -1.27
CA ILE A 542 53.05 14.67 0.01
C ILE A 542 54.15 15.73 -0.18
N ASP A 543 55.02 15.56 -1.17
CA ASP A 543 56.06 16.56 -1.47
C ASP A 543 55.48 17.85 -2.03
N ASP A 544 54.31 17.81 -2.69
CA ASP A 544 53.58 19.02 -3.11
C ASP A 544 53.04 19.81 -1.91
N VAL A 545 52.55 19.13 -0.87
CA VAL A 545 52.09 19.75 0.40
C VAL A 545 53.23 20.47 1.13
N LYS A 546 54.47 20.02 0.96
CA LYS A 546 55.65 20.71 1.53
C LYS A 546 56.07 21.93 0.70
N ARG A 547 55.86 21.87 -0.62
CA ARG A 547 56.27 22.91 -1.56
C ARG A 547 55.29 24.08 -1.61
N HIS A 548 54.01 23.82 -1.34
CA HIS A 548 52.96 24.83 -1.26
C HIS A 548 52.63 25.10 0.21
N GLU A 549 52.22 26.32 0.58
CA GLU A 549 51.85 26.67 1.96
C GLU A 549 50.46 26.10 2.37
N THR A 550 50.27 24.79 2.20
CA THR A 550 49.02 24.09 2.49
C THR A 550 48.77 24.07 4.00
N ARG A 551 47.58 24.53 4.41
CA ARG A 551 47.19 24.69 5.82
C ARG A 551 46.28 23.57 6.28
N VAL A 552 45.40 23.10 5.39
CA VAL A 552 44.43 22.04 5.64
C VAL A 552 44.55 20.97 4.57
N VAL A 553 44.68 19.72 5.00
CA VAL A 553 44.60 18.56 4.14
C VAL A 553 43.32 17.79 4.46
N VAL A 554 42.49 17.57 3.44
CA VAL A 554 41.34 16.68 3.52
C VAL A 554 41.70 15.34 2.89
N ILE A 555 41.35 14.22 3.53
CA ILE A 555 41.47 12.89 2.94
C ILE A 555 40.06 12.38 2.69
N SER A 556 39.72 12.16 1.42
CA SER A 556 38.42 11.64 1.00
C SER A 556 38.46 10.11 0.96
N ALA A 557 37.62 9.44 1.73
CA ALA A 557 37.53 7.99 1.81
C ALA A 557 36.08 7.54 1.99
N MET A 558 35.47 6.96 0.97
CA MET A 558 34.08 6.55 1.04
C MET A 558 33.93 5.08 1.44
N GLN A 559 34.81 4.21 0.94
CA GLN A 559 34.66 2.77 1.14
C GLN A 559 35.45 2.23 2.33
N ALA A 560 35.05 1.04 2.79
CA ALA A 560 35.71 0.37 3.91
C ALA A 560 37.18 0.03 3.59
N SER A 561 37.49 -0.29 2.32
CA SER A 561 38.85 -0.46 1.79
C SER A 561 39.64 0.85 1.86
N SER A 562 39.05 1.97 1.45
CA SER A 562 39.64 3.32 1.48
C SER A 562 40.02 3.78 2.88
N SER A 563 39.27 3.38 3.92
CA SER A 563 39.60 3.73 5.32
C SER A 563 40.98 3.24 5.79
N ARG A 564 41.49 2.13 5.23
CA ARG A 564 42.85 1.63 5.54
C ARG A 564 43.91 2.52 4.90
N HIS A 565 43.70 2.90 3.64
CA HIS A 565 44.59 3.80 2.91
C HIS A 565 44.58 5.21 3.50
N ALA A 566 43.42 5.71 3.93
CA ALA A 566 43.30 6.98 4.64
C ALA A 566 44.21 7.01 5.88
N ARG A 567 44.19 5.97 6.72
CA ARG A 567 45.09 5.89 7.89
C ARG A 567 46.56 5.87 7.51
N TYR A 568 46.92 5.20 6.42
CA TYR A 568 48.30 5.20 5.91
C TYR A 568 48.72 6.61 5.47
N LEU A 569 47.87 7.32 4.74
CA LEU A 569 48.11 8.71 4.32
C LEU A 569 48.23 9.66 5.53
N VAL A 570 47.34 9.55 6.52
CA VAL A 570 47.41 10.32 7.77
C VAL A 570 48.76 10.14 8.45
N LYS A 571 49.22 8.89 8.62
CA LYS A 571 50.51 8.61 9.27
C LYS A 571 51.69 9.19 8.50
N ARG A 572 51.67 9.09 7.17
CA ARG A 572 52.74 9.64 6.33
C ARG A 572 52.76 11.17 6.32
N LEU A 573 51.59 11.80 6.24
CA LEU A 573 51.45 13.26 6.31
C LEU A 573 51.88 13.79 7.68
N ARG A 574 51.47 13.15 8.77
CA ARG A 574 51.88 13.55 10.13
C ARG A 574 53.39 13.39 10.37
N ALA A 575 54.01 12.35 9.79
CA ALA A 575 55.45 12.16 9.84
C ALA A 575 56.22 13.19 9.00
N ALA A 576 55.64 13.64 7.88
CA ALA A 576 56.25 14.60 6.97
C ALA A 576 56.04 16.07 7.39
N CYS A 577 54.87 16.36 7.96
CA CYS A 577 54.38 17.68 8.37
C CYS A 577 53.65 17.56 9.72
N PRO A 578 54.37 17.70 10.87
CA PRO A 578 53.79 17.45 12.19
C PRO A 578 52.59 18.33 12.56
N ASP A 579 52.60 19.59 12.14
CA ASP A 579 51.62 20.61 12.56
C ASP A 579 50.46 20.82 11.58
N ILE A 580 50.38 20.04 10.50
CA ILE A 580 49.35 20.24 9.47
C ILE A 580 47.96 19.82 9.97
N THR A 581 46.91 20.56 9.62
CA THR A 581 45.54 20.13 9.93
C THR A 581 45.14 19.02 8.96
N ILE A 582 44.71 17.86 9.48
CA ILE A 582 44.28 16.73 8.66
C ILE A 582 42.83 16.39 8.99
N ILE A 583 41.92 16.58 8.05
CA ILE A 583 40.51 16.19 8.17
C ILE A 583 40.30 14.92 7.33
N VAL A 584 39.66 13.90 7.89
CA VAL A 584 39.34 12.68 7.13
C VAL A 584 37.84 12.57 6.93
N GLY A 585 37.41 12.58 5.67
CA GLY A 585 36.05 12.30 5.26
C GLY A 585 35.82 10.81 5.11
N LEU A 586 34.94 10.24 5.94
CA LEU A 586 34.45 8.87 5.86
C LEU A 586 33.04 8.86 5.27
N TRP A 587 32.92 9.26 4.01
CA TRP A 587 31.63 9.54 3.38
C TRP A 587 30.73 8.30 3.32
N GLY A 588 29.45 8.47 3.64
CA GLY A 588 28.46 7.38 3.58
C GLY A 588 28.61 6.30 4.66
N GLN A 589 29.55 6.42 5.60
CA GLN A 589 29.79 5.39 6.64
C GLN A 589 28.97 5.57 7.94
N GLY A 590 28.28 6.71 8.10
CA GLY A 590 27.24 6.97 9.11
C GLY A 590 27.50 6.48 10.55
N ALA A 591 26.42 6.18 11.29
CA ALA A 591 26.46 5.75 12.70
C ALA A 591 27.15 4.39 12.94
N GLY A 592 27.36 3.58 11.89
CA GLY A 592 28.12 2.33 11.96
C GLY A 592 29.64 2.52 11.94
N GLY A 593 30.11 3.73 11.59
CA GLY A 593 31.52 4.07 11.38
C GLY A 593 32.31 4.46 12.63
N GLU A 594 31.72 4.44 13.83
CA GLU A 594 32.36 5.00 15.04
C GLU A 594 33.69 4.31 15.39
N ARG A 595 33.76 2.98 15.23
CA ARG A 595 35.02 2.24 15.39
C ARG A 595 36.08 2.63 14.35
N THR A 596 35.66 2.99 13.15
CA THR A 596 36.56 3.46 12.08
C THR A 596 37.05 4.87 12.40
N ARG A 597 36.18 5.75 12.91
CA ARG A 597 36.53 7.10 13.39
C ARG A 597 37.63 7.06 14.44
N GLU A 598 37.48 6.27 15.49
CA GLU A 598 38.50 6.12 16.56
C GLU A 598 39.86 5.67 16.00
N ARG A 599 39.85 4.73 15.05
CA ARG A 599 41.08 4.22 14.40
C ARG A 599 41.78 5.27 13.52
N VAL A 600 41.02 6.17 12.92
CA VAL A 600 41.55 7.25 12.08
C VAL A 600 42.11 8.37 12.96
N LEU A 601 41.38 8.80 14.00
CA LEU A 601 41.86 9.79 14.97
C LEU A 601 43.15 9.33 15.67
N SER A 602 43.19 8.08 16.14
CA SER A 602 44.40 7.49 16.75
C SER A 602 45.59 7.37 15.79
N SER A 603 45.39 7.50 14.48
CA SER A 603 46.47 7.52 13.49
C SER A 603 47.09 8.92 13.32
N GLY A 604 46.54 9.95 13.98
CA GLY A 604 47.01 11.33 13.93
C GLY A 604 46.15 12.27 13.07
N ALA A 605 44.90 11.91 12.77
CA ALA A 605 43.96 12.82 12.12
C ALA A 605 43.48 13.88 13.12
N THR A 606 43.23 15.09 12.64
CA THR A 606 42.79 16.23 13.45
C THR A 606 41.28 16.18 13.70
N ASP A 607 40.49 15.94 12.65
CA ASP A 607 39.04 15.75 12.71
C ASP A 607 38.59 14.65 11.74
N VAL A 608 37.36 14.16 11.94
CA VAL A 608 36.69 13.19 11.06
C VAL A 608 35.27 13.67 10.78
N ALA A 609 34.84 13.58 9.52
CA ALA A 609 33.50 13.89 9.08
C ALA A 609 32.88 12.70 8.33
N PHE A 610 31.57 12.50 8.46
CA PHE A 610 30.82 11.48 7.71
C PHE A 610 29.98 12.09 6.57
N GLU A 611 29.74 13.40 6.66
CA GLU A 611 28.94 14.22 5.74
C GLU A 611 29.81 15.36 5.21
N LEU A 612 29.62 15.72 3.95
CA LEU A 612 30.34 16.79 3.28
C LEU A 612 30.04 18.14 3.95
N ALA A 613 28.78 18.42 4.32
CA ALA A 613 28.41 19.66 5.01
C ALA A 613 29.15 19.84 6.35
N THR A 614 29.33 18.74 7.08
CA THR A 614 30.13 18.73 8.32
C THR A 614 31.60 19.01 8.03
N ALA A 615 32.16 18.45 6.97
CA ALA A 615 33.55 18.67 6.59
C ALA A 615 33.82 20.13 6.18
N VAL A 616 32.92 20.76 5.45
CA VAL A 616 32.99 22.20 5.11
C VAL A 616 33.10 23.04 6.38
N SER A 617 32.24 22.77 7.36
CA SER A 617 32.25 23.48 8.65
C SER A 617 33.56 23.29 9.43
N GLN A 618 34.13 22.08 9.40
CA GLN A 618 35.42 21.77 10.04
C GLN A 618 36.57 22.51 9.36
N VAL A 619 36.62 22.52 8.02
CA VAL A 619 37.63 23.26 7.24
C VAL A 619 37.58 24.75 7.58
N GLU A 620 36.40 25.37 7.56
CA GLU A 620 36.24 26.78 7.92
C GLU A 620 36.74 27.09 9.33
N CYS A 621 36.36 26.26 10.31
CA CYS A 621 36.76 26.43 11.70
C CYS A 621 38.28 26.42 11.85
N ARG A 622 38.96 25.48 11.19
CA ARG A 622 40.42 25.31 11.26
C ARG A 622 41.19 26.43 10.54
N LEU A 623 40.64 26.97 9.45
CA LEU A 623 41.22 28.14 8.78
C LEU A 623 41.08 29.42 9.62
N ARG A 624 39.98 29.58 10.38
CA ARG A 624 39.81 30.72 11.31
C ARG A 624 40.79 30.65 12.49
N LEU A 625 41.03 29.46 13.04
CA LEU A 625 41.96 29.29 14.16
C LEU A 625 43.43 29.52 13.78
N THR A 626 43.79 29.34 12.51
CA THR A 626 45.15 29.55 12.00
C THR A 626 45.43 30.98 11.53
N THR A 627 44.42 31.86 11.48
CA THR A 627 44.52 33.26 11.02
C THR A 627 44.48 34.31 12.14
N GLY A 628 44.40 33.91 13.42
CA GLY A 628 44.54 34.81 14.57
C GLY A 628 45.96 35.38 14.70
N PRO A 629 46.15 36.60 15.28
CA PRO A 629 47.44 37.29 15.29
C PRO A 629 48.46 36.51 16.12
N THR A 630 49.39 35.85 15.46
CA THR A 630 50.59 35.31 16.09
C THR A 630 51.51 36.46 16.44
N ALA A 631 51.80 36.59 17.74
CA ALA A 631 52.80 37.49 18.29
C ALA A 631 54.16 37.25 17.59
N ARG A 632 54.50 38.12 16.63
CA ARG A 632 55.84 38.20 16.08
C ARG A 632 56.75 38.90 17.09
N SER A 633 57.63 38.11 17.69
CA SER A 633 59.01 38.43 18.05
C SER A 633 59.28 39.83 18.64
N SER A 634 59.31 39.92 19.96
CA SER A 634 59.95 40.99 20.73
C SER A 634 61.48 40.88 20.65
N ALA A 635 62.07 41.26 19.52
CA ALA A 635 63.53 41.36 19.38
C ALA A 635 63.89 42.39 18.30
N ASP A 636 63.58 43.66 18.56
CA ASP A 636 64.37 44.80 18.08
C ASP A 636 63.74 46.09 18.61
N ALA A 637 64.21 46.54 19.76
CA ALA A 637 63.99 47.90 20.25
C ALA A 637 65.31 48.39 20.86
N THR A 638 66.15 48.98 20.01
CA THR A 638 67.26 49.85 20.43
C THR A 638 66.66 51.10 21.09
N PRO A 639 67.22 51.61 22.20
CA PRO A 639 66.62 52.74 22.90
C PRO A 639 67.04 54.04 22.22
N ALA A 640 66.06 54.81 21.73
CA ALA A 640 66.26 56.20 21.37
C ALA A 640 65.93 57.10 22.57
N VAL A 641 66.92 57.91 22.91
CA VAL A 641 66.97 58.95 23.93
C VAL A 641 65.89 60.01 23.73
N ALA A 642 65.12 60.31 24.78
CA ALA A 642 64.75 61.66 25.25
C ALA A 642 64.04 61.56 26.61
#